data_AF-A0A365ZRH1-F1
#
_entry.id   AF-A0A365ZRH1-F1
#
_cell.length_a   1.000
_cell.length_b   1.000
_cell.length_c   1.000
_cell.angle_alpha   90.00
_cell.angle_beta   90.00
_cell.angle_gamma   90.00
#
_symmetry.space_group_name_H-M   'P 1'
#
loop_
_entity.id
_entity.type
_entity.pdbx_description
1 polymer ?
#
loop_
_entity_poly.entity_id
_entity_poly.type
_entity_poly.pdbx_seq_one_letter_code
_entity_poly.pdbx_strand_id
1 'polypeptide(L)'
;MRQIWADDTTAAAIEVASPPLAETVLGVIAGHIQRPRTVRRAVVSLVRYLLRMRYRATPFGLFAGAAPLHLGDTVEVRWGTRHRVTARADAKWLNDAVTTLETHPGLLRLLPVMAEPTCFVRGTKVVMPHQPGVDGPSEVNLRRTPAVETVLDLARTPITVEDIVAKLRGDYPDTPSAVIEDMLRHLVAHRVLLTSLRAPMTTDDALGDVVSQLASLGADVVSDAEPTIGPLRRIHQLLTRHDATPAQEQRTIRTEATQRMTAVTGATDRALAVNLRPDCDIALPTEVAREAERALTVMTRISPYPNGPVAWQDYRARFLERYSMGALVPLRDLTDPDIGLGFPAGYRDSVLSRPVLATTRRDEHLLALAQETAASRAREIVLTEEDLAALAVGDVSQVPAHVELCFTVLAKSQAALQQGRFELSLAGLSLAAGTTTGRFLAMLEDADRQRMRTAYAALPTLDAGAVRAQVSSPPLRLRTQNVSRAPAVVPHLLSLGEHNPAATLHLDDLAVGADSQRLYLVSLATGRRVEPSVLNAVELTNATHPLVRFVTEVHRSHVAVLAPFAWGAAARLPFLPEVRVGRTILSPACWRLRKRDLGAHDGTGWIRRLVDWRCRYGVPRAVFVGSDDQRLRLDLDDPTHLRMLHIEVERTDTVTVHEAPEEDAYGWLGRAHEITMPFASTLPPATPLPFHGTVVRRDSGRLPGTSRWAYLKLYCHPERAAEILTTQLPTLFEQWEDGAPPWWFTRYSDSGTHLRLRLKLPGPHAFGDTAQRVGAWAAALRDDGLISRIQWDTDEPETGRYGTGHVLDAAEHFFAADSAAATAQLALAIPADLRPAVTAASFLDIAAAFTGSPAAGHRWLVKNLLKSEGTAPARDVQNQALRLSAPDTDLATLRSLPGGDRVAAAWARRRTALEQYRTALTNEGNADPLAVLPSLLHMHHNRAAGIDPDGEATCRRLARTAALSWTARHQGAPR
;
A
#
# COMPACT_ATOMS: atom_id res chain seq x y z
N MET A 1 -37.97 10.52 -26.98
CA MET A 1 -38.44 10.36 -25.58
C MET A 1 -39.58 9.35 -25.49
N ARG A 2 -40.78 9.60 -26.05
CA ARG A 2 -41.91 8.65 -26.00
C ARG A 2 -41.55 7.23 -26.49
N GLN A 3 -40.89 7.12 -27.64
CA GLN A 3 -40.41 5.83 -28.17
C GLN A 3 -39.45 5.11 -27.24
N ILE A 4 -38.49 5.85 -26.64
CA ILE A 4 -37.50 5.29 -25.69
C ILE A 4 -38.20 4.77 -24.43
N TRP A 5 -39.20 5.50 -23.94
CA TRP A 5 -39.92 5.14 -22.72
C TRP A 5 -40.96 4.03 -22.94
N ALA A 6 -41.32 3.74 -24.19
CA ALA A 6 -42.18 2.62 -24.55
C ALA A 6 -41.44 1.27 -24.55
N ASP A 7 -40.10 1.28 -24.59
CA ASP A 7 -39.30 0.07 -24.37
C ASP A 7 -39.18 -0.20 -22.86
N ASP A 8 -39.85 -1.25 -22.42
CA ASP A 8 -39.92 -1.67 -21.02
C ASP A 8 -38.52 -1.91 -20.41
N THR A 9 -37.60 -2.47 -21.20
CA THR A 9 -36.23 -2.78 -20.75
C THR A 9 -35.47 -1.50 -20.43
N THR A 10 -35.52 -0.52 -21.33
CA THR A 10 -34.87 0.78 -21.14
C THR A 10 -35.52 1.56 -19.99
N ALA A 11 -36.85 1.61 -19.94
CA ALA A 11 -37.57 2.31 -18.87
C ALA A 11 -37.25 1.73 -17.49
N ALA A 12 -37.31 0.41 -17.33
CA ALA A 12 -36.99 -0.28 -16.08
C ALA A 12 -35.55 -0.02 -15.62
N ALA A 13 -34.58 -0.02 -16.54
CA ALA A 13 -33.18 0.28 -16.21
C ALA A 13 -32.99 1.72 -15.70
N ILE A 14 -33.68 2.68 -16.31
CA ILE A 14 -33.61 4.09 -15.91
C ILE A 14 -34.34 4.33 -14.59
N GLU A 15 -35.47 3.68 -14.35
CA GLU A 15 -36.18 3.76 -13.06
C GLU A 15 -35.31 3.31 -11.89
N VAL A 16 -34.60 2.20 -12.06
CA VAL A 16 -33.64 1.71 -11.05
C VAL A 16 -32.47 2.67 -10.88
N ALA A 17 -31.91 3.18 -11.98
CA ALA A 17 -30.72 4.03 -11.91
C ALA A 17 -31.00 5.48 -11.52
N SER A 18 -32.16 6.04 -11.81
CA SER A 18 -32.49 7.43 -11.53
C SER A 18 -34.01 7.64 -11.43
N PRO A 19 -34.61 7.32 -10.28
CA PRO A 19 -36.03 7.57 -10.04
C PRO A 19 -36.45 9.02 -10.34
N PRO A 20 -35.70 10.07 -9.94
CA PRO A 20 -36.07 11.45 -10.27
C PRO A 20 -36.09 11.76 -11.78
N LEU A 21 -35.21 11.12 -12.57
CA LEU A 21 -35.24 11.25 -14.02
C LEU A 21 -36.47 10.54 -14.60
N ALA A 22 -36.79 9.34 -14.10
CA ALA A 22 -37.97 8.60 -14.53
C ALA A 22 -39.26 9.39 -14.30
N GLU A 23 -39.43 9.96 -13.11
CA GLU A 23 -40.55 10.87 -12.78
C GLU A 23 -40.60 12.08 -13.72
N THR A 24 -39.44 12.70 -13.97
CA THR A 24 -39.35 13.83 -14.89
C THR A 24 -39.77 13.45 -16.30
N VAL A 25 -39.35 12.29 -16.80
CA VAL A 25 -39.69 11.81 -18.15
C VAL A 25 -41.19 11.50 -18.26
N LEU A 26 -41.76 10.82 -17.27
CA LEU A 26 -43.20 10.56 -17.19
C LEU A 26 -43.99 11.88 -17.16
N GLY A 27 -43.56 12.85 -16.35
CA GLY A 27 -44.18 14.18 -16.28
C GLY A 27 -44.11 14.94 -17.60
N VAL A 28 -43.02 14.81 -18.37
CA VAL A 28 -42.91 15.41 -19.72
C VAL A 28 -43.83 14.69 -20.71
N ILE A 29 -43.88 13.35 -20.69
CA ILE A 29 -44.73 12.55 -21.59
C ILE A 29 -46.21 12.83 -21.35
N ALA A 30 -46.63 12.91 -20.08
CA ALA A 30 -47.99 13.23 -19.64
C ALA A 30 -48.37 14.71 -19.85
N GLY A 31 -47.42 15.56 -20.24
CA GLY A 31 -47.67 16.99 -20.47
C GLY A 31 -47.71 17.86 -19.19
N HIS A 32 -47.46 17.28 -18.02
CA HIS A 32 -47.38 17.98 -16.73
C HIS A 32 -46.12 18.88 -16.62
N ILE A 33 -45.03 18.52 -17.30
CA ILE A 33 -43.77 19.29 -17.33
C ILE A 33 -43.52 19.78 -18.76
N GLN A 34 -43.63 21.09 -18.99
CA GLN A 34 -43.44 21.70 -20.32
C GLN A 34 -42.29 22.71 -20.40
N ARG A 35 -41.61 23.01 -19.28
CA ARG A 35 -40.50 23.97 -19.25
C ARG A 35 -39.37 23.53 -20.20
N PRO A 36 -39.03 24.30 -21.26
CA PRO A 36 -38.09 23.85 -22.29
C PRO A 36 -36.71 23.42 -21.77
N ARG A 37 -36.20 24.12 -20.75
CA ARG A 37 -34.92 23.79 -20.10
C ARG A 37 -34.94 22.41 -19.44
N THR A 38 -36.03 22.08 -18.75
CA THR A 38 -36.20 20.79 -18.07
C THR A 38 -36.33 19.66 -19.08
N VAL A 39 -37.13 19.86 -20.12
CA VAL A 39 -37.28 18.88 -21.22
C VAL A 39 -35.93 18.59 -21.87
N ARG A 40 -35.14 19.61 -22.21
CA ARG A 40 -33.80 19.44 -22.80
C ARG A 40 -32.87 18.65 -21.88
N ARG A 41 -32.85 18.96 -20.57
CA ARG A 41 -32.03 18.21 -19.60
C ARG A 41 -32.45 16.74 -19.52
N ALA A 42 -33.75 16.45 -19.48
CA ALA A 42 -34.27 15.09 -19.46
C ALA A 42 -33.87 14.31 -20.73
N VAL A 43 -33.99 14.93 -21.91
CA VAL A 43 -33.56 14.32 -23.19
C VAL A 43 -32.06 14.00 -23.18
N VAL A 44 -31.20 14.93 -22.76
CA VAL A 44 -29.75 14.70 -22.68
C VAL A 44 -29.44 13.53 -21.74
N SER A 45 -30.07 13.48 -20.57
CA SER A 45 -29.89 12.37 -19.63
C SER A 45 -30.36 11.03 -20.20
N LEU A 46 -31.51 11.00 -20.91
CA LEU A 46 -32.01 9.79 -21.57
C LEU A 46 -31.01 9.25 -22.61
N VAL A 47 -30.46 10.13 -23.46
CA VAL A 47 -29.46 9.72 -24.46
C VAL A 47 -28.20 9.17 -23.78
N ARG A 48 -27.76 9.75 -22.65
CA ARG A 48 -26.62 9.21 -21.87
C ARG A 48 -26.88 7.79 -21.39
N TYR A 49 -28.09 7.50 -20.91
CA TYR A 49 -28.46 6.15 -20.46
C TYR A 49 -28.57 5.16 -21.62
N LEU A 50 -29.08 5.57 -22.79
CA LEU A 50 -29.09 4.72 -23.99
C LEU A 50 -27.68 4.36 -24.45
N LEU A 51 -26.79 5.35 -24.52
CA LEU A 51 -25.39 5.12 -24.88
C LEU A 51 -24.68 4.22 -23.87
N ARG A 52 -24.99 4.38 -22.57
CA ARG A 52 -24.52 3.47 -21.54
C ARG A 52 -24.99 2.03 -21.82
N MET A 53 -26.29 1.85 -22.05
CA MET A 53 -26.90 0.53 -22.27
C MET A 53 -26.28 -0.20 -23.46
N ARG A 54 -25.89 0.53 -24.50
CA ARG A 54 -25.35 -0.06 -25.73
C ARG A 54 -23.84 -0.30 -25.69
N TYR A 55 -23.07 0.57 -25.02
CA TYR A 55 -21.61 0.60 -25.18
C TYR A 55 -20.80 0.48 -23.89
N ARG A 56 -21.42 0.46 -22.71
CA ARG A 56 -20.68 0.39 -21.44
C ARG A 56 -20.93 -0.93 -20.73
N ALA A 57 -19.88 -1.75 -20.66
CA ALA A 57 -19.91 -3.06 -20.02
C ALA A 57 -19.85 -3.01 -18.48
N THR A 58 -19.49 -1.86 -17.89
CA THR A 58 -19.37 -1.71 -16.43
C THR A 58 -20.70 -2.02 -15.71
N PRO A 59 -20.76 -3.07 -14.85
CA PRO A 59 -22.02 -3.51 -14.24
C PRO A 59 -22.72 -2.42 -13.41
N PHE A 60 -23.99 -2.16 -13.71
CA PHE A 60 -24.79 -1.14 -13.04
C PHE A 60 -26.30 -1.35 -13.25
N GLY A 61 -27.02 -1.64 -12.18
CA GLY A 61 -28.47 -1.83 -12.22
C GLY A 61 -28.84 -2.91 -13.24
N LEU A 62 -29.70 -2.54 -14.19
CA LEU A 62 -30.15 -3.41 -15.27
C LEU A 62 -29.46 -3.15 -16.62
N PHE A 63 -28.48 -2.24 -16.67
CA PHE A 63 -27.80 -1.88 -17.93
C PHE A 63 -26.75 -2.93 -18.35
N ALA A 64 -26.00 -3.43 -17.37
CA ALA A 64 -24.91 -4.36 -17.56
C ALA A 64 -24.72 -5.21 -16.30
N GLY A 65 -24.22 -6.42 -16.48
CA GLY A 65 -24.08 -7.42 -15.44
C GLY A 65 -22.82 -8.26 -15.60
N ALA A 66 -22.51 -9.07 -14.59
CA ALA A 66 -21.35 -9.96 -14.58
C ALA A 66 -21.79 -11.42 -14.72
N ALA A 67 -21.04 -12.20 -15.50
CA ALA A 67 -21.22 -13.63 -15.67
C ALA A 67 -19.85 -14.32 -15.72
N PRO A 68 -19.75 -15.58 -15.29
CA PRO A 68 -18.52 -16.35 -15.41
C PRO A 68 -18.26 -16.69 -16.89
N LEU A 69 -17.00 -16.94 -17.21
CA LEU A 69 -16.53 -17.29 -18.54
C LEU A 69 -15.55 -18.45 -18.43
N HIS A 70 -15.48 -19.27 -19.48
CA HIS A 70 -14.60 -20.44 -19.55
C HIS A 70 -13.47 -20.24 -20.55
N LEU A 71 -12.32 -20.88 -20.30
CA LEU A 71 -11.28 -21.06 -21.30
C LEU A 71 -11.44 -22.43 -21.93
N GLY A 72 -11.31 -22.51 -23.25
CA GLY A 72 -11.40 -23.74 -24.02
C GLY A 72 -10.64 -23.64 -25.34
N ASP A 73 -10.70 -24.69 -26.17
CA ASP A 73 -10.05 -24.73 -27.48
C ASP A 73 -10.91 -24.07 -28.58
N THR A 74 -12.22 -23.97 -28.35
CA THR A 74 -13.19 -23.40 -29.28
C THR A 74 -13.90 -22.18 -28.71
N VAL A 75 -14.16 -21.19 -29.57
CA VAL A 75 -15.03 -20.06 -29.26
C VAL A 75 -16.47 -20.57 -29.16
N GLU A 76 -17.10 -20.38 -28.00
CA GLU A 76 -18.52 -20.63 -27.82
C GLU A 76 -19.20 -19.38 -27.27
N VAL A 77 -20.34 -19.00 -27.84
CA VAL A 77 -21.13 -17.85 -27.40
C VAL A 77 -22.61 -18.19 -27.47
N ARG A 78 -23.24 -18.29 -26.30
CA ARG A 78 -24.68 -18.43 -26.14
C ARG A 78 -25.22 -17.29 -25.31
N TRP A 79 -26.25 -16.62 -25.82
CA TRP A 79 -27.07 -15.68 -25.07
C TRP A 79 -28.47 -16.25 -24.88
N GLY A 80 -28.91 -16.35 -23.63
CA GLY A 80 -30.31 -16.65 -23.29
C GLY A 80 -31.07 -15.39 -22.88
N THR A 81 -32.32 -15.58 -22.49
CA THR A 81 -33.24 -14.51 -22.08
C THR A 81 -33.55 -14.50 -20.57
N ARG A 82 -33.08 -15.52 -19.83
CA ARG A 82 -33.40 -15.70 -18.40
C ARG A 82 -32.39 -15.02 -17.50
N HIS A 83 -32.12 -13.73 -17.76
CA HIS A 83 -31.22 -12.95 -16.93
C HIS A 83 -31.72 -12.90 -15.49
N ARG A 84 -30.82 -13.02 -14.52
CA ARG A 84 -31.17 -12.98 -13.09
C ARG A 84 -30.88 -11.60 -12.53
N VAL A 85 -31.89 -11.01 -11.89
CA VAL A 85 -31.76 -9.72 -11.21
C VAL A 85 -31.84 -9.97 -9.72
N THR A 86 -30.88 -9.45 -8.98
CA THR A 86 -30.91 -9.44 -7.51
C THR A 86 -31.08 -8.02 -6.99
N ALA A 87 -31.93 -7.85 -5.99
CA ALA A 87 -32.15 -6.58 -5.31
C ALA A 87 -31.69 -6.65 -3.84
N ARG A 88 -30.98 -5.62 -3.41
CA ARG A 88 -30.54 -5.41 -2.03
C ARG A 88 -31.00 -4.04 -1.55
N ALA A 89 -31.09 -3.88 -0.24
CA ALA A 89 -31.32 -2.57 0.35
C ALA A 89 -30.13 -1.64 0.06
N ASP A 90 -30.40 -0.40 -0.37
CA ASP A 90 -29.36 0.61 -0.55
C ASP A 90 -28.69 0.93 0.79
N ALA A 91 -27.37 1.05 0.78
CA ALA A 91 -26.56 1.24 1.97
C ALA A 91 -26.89 2.53 2.75
N LYS A 92 -27.31 3.62 2.08
CA LYS A 92 -27.73 4.83 2.80
C LYS A 92 -29.04 4.57 3.53
N TRP A 93 -30.03 4.00 2.84
CA TRP A 93 -31.31 3.65 3.45
C TRP A 93 -31.13 2.68 4.62
N LEU A 94 -30.31 1.65 4.46
CA LEU A 94 -30.04 0.68 5.51
C LEU A 94 -29.33 1.31 6.70
N ASN A 95 -28.35 2.19 6.45
CA ASN A 95 -27.70 2.93 7.52
C ASN A 95 -28.71 3.78 8.32
N ASP A 96 -29.62 4.47 7.64
CA ASP A 96 -30.62 5.32 8.29
C ASP A 96 -31.57 4.46 9.15
N ALA A 97 -32.04 3.32 8.64
CA ALA A 97 -32.87 2.37 9.38
C ALA A 97 -32.15 1.78 10.62
N VAL A 98 -30.89 1.33 10.47
CA VAL A 98 -30.10 0.81 11.60
C VAL A 98 -29.83 1.90 12.62
N THR A 99 -29.56 3.14 12.19
CA THR A 99 -29.34 4.26 13.11
C THR A 99 -30.59 4.54 13.94
N THR A 100 -31.80 4.47 13.35
CA THR A 100 -33.06 4.54 14.11
C THR A 100 -33.16 3.41 15.14
N LEU A 101 -32.87 2.16 14.75
CA LEU A 101 -32.88 1.01 15.67
C LEU A 101 -31.94 1.22 16.88
N GLU A 102 -30.74 1.74 16.65
CA GLU A 102 -29.74 2.00 17.70
C GLU A 102 -30.17 3.08 18.71
N THR A 103 -31.20 3.89 18.41
CA THR A 103 -31.71 4.90 19.35
C THR A 103 -32.70 4.35 20.39
N HIS A 104 -33.25 3.15 20.18
CA HIS A 104 -34.22 2.53 21.08
C HIS A 104 -33.51 1.92 22.30
N PRO A 105 -33.70 2.43 23.53
CA PRO A 105 -32.91 2.02 24.69
C PRO A 105 -33.05 0.54 25.04
N GLY A 106 -34.28 0.01 24.97
CA GLY A 106 -34.56 -1.40 25.24
C GLY A 106 -33.88 -2.34 24.25
N LEU A 107 -33.82 -1.95 22.97
CA LEU A 107 -33.11 -2.72 21.94
C LEU A 107 -31.60 -2.60 22.13
N LEU A 108 -31.09 -1.38 22.35
CA LEU A 108 -29.66 -1.13 22.47
C LEU A 108 -29.01 -1.98 23.56
N ARG A 109 -29.69 -2.18 24.71
CA ARG A 109 -29.23 -3.05 25.81
C ARG A 109 -28.98 -4.49 25.37
N LEU A 110 -29.76 -4.99 24.42
CA LEU A 110 -29.64 -6.36 23.90
C LEU A 110 -28.52 -6.51 22.86
N LEU A 111 -28.04 -5.41 22.26
CA LEU A 111 -27.09 -5.49 21.15
C LEU A 111 -25.68 -5.85 21.65
N PRO A 112 -25.05 -6.87 21.06
CA PRO A 112 -23.59 -6.99 21.09
C PRO A 112 -22.94 -5.77 20.44
N VAL A 113 -21.89 -5.26 21.09
CA VAL A 113 -21.05 -4.17 20.63
C VAL A 113 -19.58 -4.56 20.69
N MET A 114 -18.77 -3.93 19.85
CA MET A 114 -17.31 -3.97 19.90
C MET A 114 -16.74 -2.56 19.82
N ALA A 115 -15.59 -2.34 20.46
CA ALA A 115 -14.80 -1.14 20.26
C ALA A 115 -14.28 -1.09 18.82
N GLU A 116 -14.39 0.06 18.18
CA GLU A 116 -13.87 0.25 16.82
C GLU A 116 -12.33 0.10 16.81
N PRO A 117 -11.74 -0.88 16.09
CA PRO A 117 -10.30 -1.16 16.15
C PRO A 117 -9.39 0.00 15.73
N THR A 118 -9.90 0.92 14.91
CA THR A 118 -9.15 2.12 14.47
C THR A 118 -9.20 3.27 15.49
N CYS A 119 -10.04 3.18 16.53
CA CYS A 119 -10.09 4.13 17.64
C CYS A 119 -8.77 4.16 18.38
N PHE A 120 -8.27 5.33 18.77
CA PHE A 120 -7.05 5.43 19.59
C PHE A 120 -7.15 6.52 20.66
N VAL A 121 -6.25 6.46 21.63
CA VAL A 121 -6.19 7.42 22.74
C VAL A 121 -5.05 8.41 22.49
N ARG A 122 -5.36 9.71 22.58
CA ARG A 122 -4.39 10.81 22.50
C ARG A 122 -4.56 11.76 23.68
N GLY A 123 -3.63 11.72 24.63
CA GLY A 123 -3.67 12.54 25.84
C GLY A 123 -4.97 12.31 26.63
N THR A 124 -5.81 13.36 26.68
CA THR A 124 -7.10 13.39 27.38
C THR A 124 -8.29 13.04 26.49
N LYS A 125 -8.05 12.54 25.26
CA LYS A 125 -9.09 12.27 24.27
C LYS A 125 -9.05 10.83 23.77
N VAL A 126 -10.23 10.32 23.45
CA VAL A 126 -10.45 9.16 22.59
C VAL A 126 -10.77 9.71 21.20
N VAL A 127 -9.96 9.34 20.22
CA VAL A 127 -10.02 9.83 18.84
C VAL A 127 -10.59 8.75 17.95
N MET A 128 -11.67 9.11 17.24
CA MET A 128 -12.27 8.29 16.19
C MET A 128 -11.99 8.93 14.84
N PRO A 129 -11.02 8.40 14.07
CA PRO A 129 -10.65 8.98 12.79
C PRO A 129 -11.64 8.60 11.67
N HIS A 130 -11.65 9.40 10.61
CA HIS A 130 -12.29 9.10 9.32
C HIS A 130 -13.75 8.61 9.33
N GLN A 131 -14.60 9.14 10.21
CA GLN A 131 -16.02 8.80 10.17
C GLN A 131 -16.67 9.22 8.85
N PRO A 132 -17.52 8.37 8.24
CA PRO A 132 -18.28 8.74 7.06
C PRO A 132 -19.17 9.97 7.30
N GLY A 133 -18.93 11.06 6.57
CA GLY A 133 -19.72 12.29 6.62
C GLY A 133 -20.18 12.76 5.24
N VAL A 134 -21.11 13.73 5.21
CA VAL A 134 -21.66 14.29 3.96
C VAL A 134 -20.59 15.01 3.14
N ASP A 135 -19.73 15.79 3.81
CA ASP A 135 -18.64 16.55 3.18
C ASP A 135 -17.31 15.76 3.08
N GLY A 136 -17.31 14.50 3.53
CA GLY A 136 -16.12 13.65 3.58
C GLY A 136 -15.89 13.02 4.95
N PRO A 137 -14.77 12.30 5.11
CA PRO A 137 -14.32 11.79 6.41
C PRO A 137 -14.22 12.92 7.46
N SER A 138 -14.68 12.71 8.68
CA SER A 138 -14.44 13.61 9.80
C SER A 138 -13.75 12.88 10.96
N GLU A 139 -13.02 13.64 11.79
CA GLU A 139 -12.50 13.14 13.06
C GLU A 139 -13.45 13.52 14.19
N VAL A 140 -13.75 12.57 15.07
CA VAL A 140 -14.53 12.80 16.29
C VAL A 140 -13.64 12.61 17.50
N ASN A 141 -13.69 13.57 18.42
CA ASN A 141 -12.89 13.59 19.64
C ASN A 141 -13.81 13.54 20.85
N LEU A 142 -13.68 12.50 21.67
CA LEU A 142 -14.40 12.35 22.93
C LEU A 142 -13.45 12.49 24.11
N ARG A 143 -13.96 12.92 25.26
CA ARG A 143 -13.16 12.98 26.49
C ARG A 143 -12.81 11.57 26.94
N ARG A 144 -11.52 11.34 27.22
CA ARG A 144 -11.03 10.11 27.86
C ARG A 144 -11.36 10.18 29.36
N THR A 145 -12.14 9.22 29.84
CA THR A 145 -12.45 9.03 31.26
C THR A 145 -12.19 7.56 31.63
N PRO A 146 -11.94 7.23 32.91
CA PRO A 146 -11.74 5.85 33.33
C PRO A 146 -12.92 4.93 32.95
N ALA A 147 -14.15 5.43 33.01
CA ALA A 147 -15.33 4.69 32.57
C ALA A 147 -15.29 4.35 31.07
N VAL A 148 -14.90 5.31 30.21
CA VAL A 148 -14.76 5.06 28.77
C VAL A 148 -13.63 4.07 28.49
N GLU A 149 -12.52 4.12 29.23
CA GLU A 149 -11.43 3.13 29.08
C GLU A 149 -11.90 1.72 29.43
N THR A 150 -12.60 1.56 30.56
CA THR A 150 -13.21 0.27 30.94
C THR A 150 -14.13 -0.26 29.84
N VAL A 151 -14.95 0.60 29.23
CA VAL A 151 -15.83 0.23 28.11
C VAL A 151 -15.02 -0.25 26.90
N LEU A 152 -13.98 0.47 26.51
CA LEU A 152 -13.13 0.11 25.38
C LEU A 152 -12.41 -1.22 25.60
N ASP A 153 -11.95 -1.48 26.83
CA ASP A 153 -11.26 -2.73 27.18
C ASP A 153 -12.22 -3.92 27.21
N LEU A 154 -13.42 -3.77 27.76
CA LEU A 154 -14.46 -4.81 27.75
C LEU A 154 -14.93 -5.14 26.33
N ALA A 155 -15.06 -4.12 25.48
CA ALA A 155 -15.57 -4.27 24.12
C ALA A 155 -14.50 -4.64 23.09
N ARG A 156 -13.29 -5.09 23.49
CA ARG A 156 -12.29 -5.65 22.57
C ARG A 156 -12.79 -6.90 21.84
N THR A 157 -13.69 -7.64 22.48
CA THR A 157 -14.46 -8.75 21.92
C THR A 157 -15.95 -8.42 22.02
N PRO A 158 -16.83 -9.04 21.23
CA PRO A 158 -18.27 -8.78 21.30
C PRO A 158 -18.81 -8.96 22.73
N ILE A 159 -19.46 -7.91 23.24
CA ILE A 159 -20.10 -7.89 24.57
C ILE A 159 -21.44 -7.16 24.48
N THR A 160 -22.44 -7.55 25.26
CA THR A 160 -23.74 -6.85 25.24
C THR A 160 -23.65 -5.50 25.95
N VAL A 161 -24.47 -4.54 25.52
CA VAL A 161 -24.57 -3.25 26.21
C VAL A 161 -25.07 -3.42 27.65
N GLU A 162 -26.00 -4.35 27.91
CA GLU A 162 -26.49 -4.63 29.28
C GLU A 162 -25.36 -5.11 30.20
N ASP A 163 -24.45 -5.98 29.72
CA ASP A 163 -23.30 -6.43 30.52
C ASP A 163 -22.35 -5.28 30.85
N ILE A 164 -22.11 -4.37 29.89
CA ILE A 164 -21.32 -3.16 30.13
C ILE A 164 -22.01 -2.26 31.18
N VAL A 165 -23.33 -2.06 31.07
CA VAL A 165 -24.10 -1.28 32.04
C VAL A 165 -24.01 -1.90 33.44
N ALA A 166 -24.17 -3.22 33.56
CA ALA A 166 -24.08 -3.93 34.83
C ALA A 166 -22.69 -3.77 35.47
N LYS A 167 -21.63 -3.90 34.68
CA LYS A 167 -20.25 -3.70 35.13
C LYS A 167 -20.01 -2.26 35.62
N LEU A 168 -20.43 -1.26 34.84
CA LEU A 168 -20.25 0.15 35.22
C LEU A 168 -21.07 0.55 36.43
N ARG A 169 -22.28 0.01 36.62
CA ARG A 169 -23.06 0.21 37.86
C ARG A 169 -22.34 -0.35 39.08
N GLY A 170 -21.65 -1.49 38.94
CA GLY A 170 -20.83 -2.07 40.00
C GLY A 170 -19.62 -1.20 40.35
N ASP A 171 -18.94 -0.64 39.35
CA ASP A 171 -17.74 0.19 39.54
C ASP A 171 -18.07 1.63 40.01
N TYR A 172 -19.28 2.12 39.68
CA TYR A 172 -19.74 3.48 39.98
C TYR A 172 -21.15 3.46 40.62
N PRO A 173 -21.30 2.97 41.87
CA PRO A 173 -22.60 2.77 42.51
C PRO A 173 -23.41 4.06 42.72
N ASP A 174 -22.72 5.20 42.87
CA ASP A 174 -23.36 6.51 43.06
C ASP A 174 -23.78 7.18 41.75
N THR A 175 -23.46 6.59 40.59
CA THR A 175 -23.80 7.16 39.27
C THR A 175 -25.17 6.66 38.80
N PRO A 176 -26.14 7.54 38.49
CA PRO A 176 -27.43 7.13 37.97
C PRO A 176 -27.32 6.33 36.67
N SER A 177 -28.09 5.25 36.53
CA SER A 177 -28.04 4.39 35.33
C SER A 177 -28.27 5.14 34.02
N ALA A 178 -29.14 6.15 34.05
CA ALA A 178 -29.42 6.97 32.87
C ALA A 178 -28.16 7.66 32.34
N VAL A 179 -27.22 8.06 33.21
CA VAL A 179 -25.95 8.69 32.80
C VAL A 179 -25.02 7.68 32.13
N ILE A 180 -24.95 6.45 32.66
CA ILE A 180 -24.17 5.35 32.07
C ILE A 180 -24.73 5.00 30.68
N GLU A 181 -26.04 4.83 30.59
CA GLU A 181 -26.72 4.47 29.34
C GLU A 181 -26.60 5.59 28.29
N ASP A 182 -26.67 6.86 28.70
CA ASP A 182 -26.47 8.00 27.82
C ASP A 182 -25.02 8.09 27.33
N MET A 183 -24.03 7.79 28.17
CA MET A 183 -22.64 7.67 27.75
C MET A 183 -22.47 6.58 26.68
N LEU A 184 -23.02 5.38 26.89
CA LEU A 184 -22.92 4.28 25.93
C LEU A 184 -23.64 4.60 24.62
N ARG A 185 -24.80 5.25 24.69
CA ARG A 185 -25.52 5.77 23.51
C ARG A 185 -24.65 6.74 22.71
N HIS A 186 -23.96 7.67 23.38
CA HIS A 186 -23.04 8.60 22.72
C HIS A 186 -21.85 7.88 22.07
N LEU A 187 -21.27 6.86 22.72
CA LEU A 187 -20.19 6.06 22.14
C LEU A 187 -20.63 5.31 20.88
N VAL A 188 -21.87 4.79 20.85
CA VAL A 188 -22.47 4.15 19.67
C VAL A 188 -22.77 5.19 18.58
N ALA A 189 -23.40 6.31 18.93
CA ALA A 189 -23.73 7.38 17.99
C ALA A 189 -22.47 7.94 17.29
N HIS A 190 -21.37 8.03 18.03
CA HIS A 190 -20.06 8.44 17.53
C HIS A 190 -19.18 7.27 17.08
N ARG A 191 -19.72 6.07 16.85
CA ARG A 191 -19.01 4.90 16.27
C ARG A 191 -17.71 4.50 17.00
N VAL A 192 -17.56 4.90 18.26
CA VAL A 192 -16.52 4.37 19.14
C VAL A 192 -16.85 2.95 19.56
N LEU A 193 -18.15 2.67 19.73
CA LEU A 193 -18.70 1.33 19.77
C LEU A 193 -19.47 1.05 18.47
N LEU A 194 -19.20 -0.10 17.87
CA LEU A 194 -19.92 -0.62 16.72
C LEU A 194 -20.91 -1.69 17.17
N THR A 195 -22.17 -1.53 16.79
CA THR A 195 -23.20 -2.52 17.06
C THR A 195 -23.17 -3.66 16.05
N SER A 196 -23.60 -4.83 16.50
CA SER A 196 -23.81 -6.01 15.67
C SER A 196 -24.74 -5.77 14.49
N LEU A 197 -25.75 -4.89 14.61
CA LEU A 197 -26.72 -4.58 13.53
C LEU A 197 -26.08 -4.02 12.25
N ARG A 198 -24.82 -3.59 12.32
CA ARG A 198 -24.09 -3.09 11.16
C ARG A 198 -23.36 -4.23 10.46
N ALA A 199 -24.09 -4.90 9.57
CA ALA A 199 -23.62 -6.07 8.83
C ALA A 199 -22.23 -5.87 8.19
N PRO A 200 -21.27 -6.78 8.42
CA PRO A 200 -19.91 -6.67 7.91
C PRO A 200 -19.87 -6.69 6.38
N MET A 201 -18.81 -6.14 5.78
CA MET A 201 -18.69 -6.09 4.32
C MET A 201 -18.48 -7.47 3.69
N THR A 202 -18.22 -8.51 4.47
CA THR A 202 -18.24 -9.90 4.01
C THR A 202 -19.64 -10.44 3.72
N THR A 203 -20.69 -9.75 4.18
CA THR A 203 -22.09 -10.15 4.00
C THR A 203 -22.73 -9.38 2.86
N ASP A 204 -23.23 -10.10 1.84
CA ASP A 204 -23.93 -9.53 0.69
C ASP A 204 -25.34 -9.03 1.05
N ASP A 205 -26.18 -9.90 1.64
CA ASP A 205 -27.52 -9.54 2.10
C ASP A 205 -27.48 -8.89 3.50
N ALA A 206 -27.09 -7.62 3.52
CA ALA A 206 -26.97 -6.84 4.74
C ALA A 206 -28.31 -6.63 5.47
N LEU A 207 -29.43 -6.51 4.75
CA LEU A 207 -30.74 -6.39 5.38
C LEU A 207 -31.17 -7.73 6.00
N GLY A 208 -30.92 -8.85 5.31
CA GLY A 208 -31.14 -10.18 5.86
C GLY A 208 -30.36 -10.42 7.13
N ASP A 209 -29.09 -10.00 7.17
CA ASP A 209 -28.25 -10.07 8.36
C ASP A 209 -28.86 -9.29 9.55
N VAL A 210 -29.29 -8.05 9.34
CA VAL A 210 -29.98 -7.26 10.38
C VAL A 210 -31.24 -7.96 10.87
N VAL A 211 -32.07 -8.49 9.96
CA VAL A 211 -33.30 -9.22 10.32
C VAL A 211 -33.00 -10.49 11.12
N SER A 212 -32.01 -11.26 10.72
CA SER A 212 -31.57 -12.47 11.41
C SER A 212 -31.02 -12.15 12.81
N GLN A 213 -30.23 -11.09 12.94
CA GLN A 213 -29.71 -10.66 14.24
C GLN A 213 -30.83 -10.22 15.18
N LEU A 214 -31.75 -9.36 14.73
CA LEU A 214 -32.91 -8.93 15.53
C LEU A 214 -33.75 -10.11 16.01
N ALA A 215 -33.93 -11.13 15.16
CA ALA A 215 -34.63 -12.37 15.54
C ALA A 215 -33.86 -13.16 16.60
N SER A 216 -32.54 -13.32 16.43
CA SER A 216 -31.70 -14.07 17.39
C SER A 216 -31.63 -13.43 18.78
N LEU A 217 -31.76 -12.10 18.85
CA LEU A 217 -31.79 -11.33 20.10
C LEU A 217 -33.16 -11.30 20.78
N GLY A 218 -34.19 -11.89 20.17
CA GLY A 218 -35.56 -11.81 20.67
C GLY A 218 -36.09 -10.38 20.68
N ALA A 219 -35.67 -9.52 19.75
CA ALA A 219 -36.06 -8.10 19.73
C ALA A 219 -37.57 -7.87 19.58
N ASP A 220 -38.35 -8.91 19.23
CA ASP A 220 -39.81 -8.91 19.15
C ASP A 220 -40.53 -8.59 20.46
N VAL A 221 -39.90 -8.85 21.60
CA VAL A 221 -40.47 -8.48 22.91
C VAL A 221 -40.22 -7.01 23.27
N VAL A 222 -39.44 -6.26 22.49
CA VAL A 222 -39.22 -4.82 22.69
C VAL A 222 -40.31 -4.03 21.97
N SER A 223 -41.40 -3.74 22.69
CA SER A 223 -42.61 -3.06 22.17
C SER A 223 -42.31 -1.79 21.38
N ASP A 224 -41.35 -0.99 21.85
CA ASP A 224 -41.08 0.33 21.30
C ASP A 224 -40.29 0.30 19.97
N ALA A 225 -39.69 -0.85 19.62
CA ALA A 225 -38.93 -1.04 18.39
C ALA A 225 -39.69 -1.83 17.31
N GLU A 226 -40.77 -2.52 17.66
CA GLU A 226 -41.62 -3.30 16.73
C GLU A 226 -42.07 -2.51 15.50
N PRO A 227 -42.51 -1.23 15.63
CA PRO A 227 -42.96 -0.44 14.47
C PRO A 227 -41.88 -0.25 13.39
N THR A 228 -40.61 -0.42 13.74
CA THR A 228 -39.47 -0.39 12.81
C THR A 228 -39.09 -1.81 12.36
N ILE A 229 -39.03 -2.77 13.30
CA ILE A 229 -38.59 -4.16 13.03
C ILE A 229 -39.54 -4.90 12.09
N GLY A 230 -40.85 -4.81 12.33
CA GLY A 230 -41.88 -5.50 11.54
C GLY A 230 -41.82 -5.14 10.04
N PRO A 231 -41.77 -3.84 9.67
CA PRO A 231 -41.56 -3.41 8.30
C PRO A 231 -40.27 -3.93 7.66
N LEU A 232 -39.13 -3.93 8.38
CA LEU A 232 -37.86 -4.43 7.84
C LEU A 232 -37.94 -5.91 7.44
N ARG A 233 -38.59 -6.76 8.26
CA ARG A 233 -38.81 -8.17 7.91
C ARG A 233 -39.65 -8.35 6.66
N ARG A 234 -40.74 -7.58 6.54
CA ARG A 234 -41.62 -7.63 5.36
C ARG A 234 -40.89 -7.17 4.10
N ILE A 235 -40.04 -6.15 4.21
CA ILE A 235 -39.19 -5.68 3.10
C ILE A 235 -38.19 -6.78 2.71
N HIS A 236 -37.52 -7.41 3.67
CA HIS A 236 -36.58 -8.51 3.39
C HIS A 236 -37.26 -9.71 2.69
N GLN A 237 -38.44 -10.13 3.18
CA GLN A 237 -39.25 -11.16 2.54
C GLN A 237 -39.65 -10.78 1.11
N LEU A 238 -39.99 -9.51 0.88
CA LEU A 238 -40.35 -8.99 -0.44
C LEU A 238 -39.16 -9.01 -1.40
N LEU A 239 -37.96 -8.65 -0.95
CA LEU A 239 -36.73 -8.73 -1.75
C LEU A 239 -36.31 -10.17 -2.02
N THR A 240 -36.48 -11.08 -1.06
CA THR A 240 -36.26 -12.51 -1.26
C THR A 240 -37.21 -13.08 -2.32
N ARG A 241 -38.50 -12.70 -2.26
CA ARG A 241 -39.48 -13.05 -3.29
C ARG A 241 -39.13 -12.47 -4.65
N HIS A 242 -38.69 -11.21 -4.71
CA HIS A 242 -38.21 -10.57 -5.95
C HIS A 242 -37.16 -11.44 -6.63
N ASP A 243 -36.12 -11.84 -5.91
CA ASP A 243 -34.99 -12.60 -6.48
C ASP A 243 -35.41 -14.00 -7.00
N ALA A 244 -36.48 -14.57 -6.45
CA ALA A 244 -37.03 -15.86 -6.88
C ALA A 244 -38.06 -15.78 -8.03
N THR A 245 -38.58 -14.58 -8.34
CA THR A 245 -39.68 -14.37 -9.29
C THR A 245 -39.15 -14.07 -10.71
N PRO A 246 -39.87 -14.42 -11.80
CA PRO A 246 -39.48 -14.04 -13.17
C PRO A 246 -39.36 -12.53 -13.38
N ALA A 247 -38.48 -12.12 -14.31
CA ALA A 247 -38.11 -10.73 -14.55
C ALA A 247 -39.30 -9.78 -14.84
N GLN A 248 -40.38 -10.28 -15.44
CA GLN A 248 -41.58 -9.51 -15.78
C GLN A 248 -42.33 -8.99 -14.55
N GLU A 249 -42.35 -9.75 -13.46
CA GLU A 249 -43.04 -9.38 -12.21
C GLU A 249 -42.12 -8.63 -11.25
N GLN A 250 -40.79 -8.82 -11.39
CA GLN A 250 -39.79 -8.21 -10.54
C GLN A 250 -39.86 -6.67 -10.52
N ARG A 251 -40.25 -6.02 -11.63
CA ARG A 251 -40.40 -4.56 -11.69
C ARG A 251 -41.43 -4.05 -10.68
N THR A 252 -42.61 -4.66 -10.64
CA THR A 252 -43.69 -4.32 -9.70
C THR A 252 -43.26 -4.54 -8.26
N ILE A 253 -42.57 -5.65 -7.98
CA ILE A 253 -42.07 -5.95 -6.63
C ILE A 253 -41.05 -4.90 -6.17
N ARG A 254 -40.14 -4.43 -7.05
CA ARG A 254 -39.21 -3.34 -6.71
C ARG A 254 -39.92 -2.02 -6.41
N THR A 255 -40.99 -1.70 -7.15
CA THR A 255 -41.82 -0.52 -6.87
C THR A 255 -42.48 -0.61 -5.50
N GLU A 256 -43.09 -1.75 -5.18
CA GLU A 256 -43.69 -2.00 -3.86
C GLU A 256 -42.64 -1.92 -2.74
N ALA A 257 -41.47 -2.54 -2.93
CA ALA A 257 -40.38 -2.49 -1.98
C ALA A 257 -39.92 -1.05 -1.73
N THR A 258 -39.73 -0.27 -2.79
CA THR A 258 -39.33 1.14 -2.69
C THR A 258 -40.34 1.97 -1.89
N GLN A 259 -41.65 1.79 -2.14
CA GLN A 259 -42.70 2.49 -1.38
C GLN A 259 -42.67 2.13 0.11
N ARG A 260 -42.56 0.84 0.44
CA ARG A 260 -42.47 0.37 1.84
C ARG A 260 -41.19 0.89 2.51
N MET A 261 -40.07 0.92 1.78
CA MET A 261 -38.79 1.45 2.27
C MET A 261 -38.87 2.95 2.55
N THR A 262 -39.50 3.74 1.68
CA THR A 262 -39.73 5.17 1.90
C THR A 262 -40.61 5.42 3.13
N ALA A 263 -41.61 4.57 3.40
CA ALA A 263 -42.44 4.69 4.59
C ALA A 263 -41.67 4.49 5.92
N VAL A 264 -40.56 3.75 5.92
CA VAL A 264 -39.75 3.49 7.12
C VAL A 264 -38.84 4.67 7.47
N THR A 265 -38.16 5.27 6.49
CA THR A 265 -37.13 6.30 6.76
C THR A 265 -37.48 7.69 6.23
N GLY A 266 -38.55 7.84 5.45
CA GLY A 266 -38.88 9.07 4.73
C GLY A 266 -37.96 9.36 3.53
N ALA A 267 -36.98 8.49 3.25
CA ALA A 267 -36.06 8.68 2.13
C ALA A 267 -36.76 8.43 0.79
N THR A 268 -36.77 9.45 -0.08
CA THR A 268 -37.37 9.41 -1.43
C THR A 268 -36.36 9.19 -2.55
N ASP A 269 -35.06 9.14 -2.23
CA ASP A 269 -33.98 8.81 -3.18
C ASP A 269 -33.85 7.28 -3.38
N ARG A 270 -32.85 6.82 -4.15
CA ARG A 270 -32.55 5.40 -4.41
C ARG A 270 -32.54 4.55 -3.13
N ALA A 271 -33.59 3.74 -2.95
CA ALA A 271 -33.75 2.81 -1.83
C ALA A 271 -33.18 1.41 -2.11
N LEU A 272 -32.94 1.05 -3.37
CA LEU A 272 -32.47 -0.27 -3.78
C LEU A 272 -31.12 -0.21 -4.50
N ALA A 273 -30.28 -1.20 -4.23
CA ALA A 273 -29.12 -1.57 -5.04
C ALA A 273 -29.46 -2.82 -5.86
N VAL A 274 -29.30 -2.75 -7.17
CA VAL A 274 -29.71 -3.83 -8.09
C VAL A 274 -28.50 -4.30 -8.88
N ASN A 275 -28.32 -5.62 -8.96
CA ASN A 275 -27.31 -6.25 -9.78
C ASN A 275 -27.94 -7.22 -10.78
N LEU A 276 -27.33 -7.32 -11.96
CA LEU A 276 -27.74 -8.20 -13.04
C LEU A 276 -26.69 -9.30 -13.25
N ARG A 277 -27.12 -10.56 -13.32
CA ARG A 277 -26.35 -11.67 -13.90
C ARG A 277 -26.94 -12.00 -15.27
N PRO A 278 -26.23 -11.74 -16.37
CA PRO A 278 -26.68 -12.13 -17.69
C PRO A 278 -26.82 -13.66 -17.81
N ASP A 279 -27.79 -14.11 -18.61
CA ASP A 279 -27.93 -15.52 -19.02
C ASP A 279 -27.08 -15.71 -20.25
N CYS A 280 -25.83 -16.10 -20.04
CA CYS A 280 -24.92 -16.43 -21.12
C CYS A 280 -24.05 -17.62 -20.76
N ASP A 281 -23.53 -18.26 -21.79
CA ASP A 281 -22.47 -19.25 -21.72
C ASP A 281 -21.41 -18.87 -22.76
N ILE A 282 -20.18 -18.63 -22.31
CA ILE A 282 -19.12 -18.08 -23.15
C ILE A 282 -17.83 -18.85 -22.86
N ALA A 283 -17.20 -19.34 -23.93
CA ALA A 283 -15.87 -19.92 -23.92
C ALA A 283 -14.92 -19.11 -24.82
N LEU A 284 -13.75 -18.75 -24.30
CA LEU A 284 -12.69 -18.08 -25.04
C LEU A 284 -11.54 -19.05 -25.36
N PRO A 285 -10.92 -18.92 -26.55
CA PRO A 285 -9.68 -19.63 -26.86
C PRO A 285 -8.56 -19.30 -25.89
N THR A 286 -7.76 -20.30 -25.54
CA THR A 286 -6.57 -20.15 -24.67
C THR A 286 -5.59 -19.10 -25.22
N GLU A 287 -5.56 -18.86 -26.53
CA GLU A 287 -4.75 -17.83 -27.20
C GLU A 287 -5.03 -16.41 -26.67
N VAL A 288 -6.25 -16.13 -26.23
CA VAL A 288 -6.61 -14.84 -25.62
C VAL A 288 -5.89 -14.67 -24.28
N ALA A 289 -5.87 -15.72 -23.45
CA ALA A 289 -5.14 -15.73 -22.19
C ALA A 289 -3.62 -15.57 -22.42
N ARG A 290 -3.06 -16.29 -23.41
CA ARG A 290 -1.64 -16.17 -23.79
C ARG A 290 -1.25 -14.76 -24.26
N GLU A 291 -2.14 -14.07 -24.98
CA GLU A 291 -1.90 -12.68 -25.38
C GLU A 291 -1.94 -11.73 -24.17
N ALA A 292 -2.87 -11.95 -23.23
CA ALA A 292 -2.92 -11.20 -21.97
C ALA A 292 -1.67 -11.45 -21.09
N GLU A 293 -1.15 -12.68 -21.04
CA GLU A 293 0.13 -13.01 -20.38
C GLU A 293 1.32 -12.26 -21.00
N ARG A 294 1.38 -12.20 -22.34
CA ARG A 294 2.39 -11.42 -23.06
C ARG A 294 2.29 -9.94 -22.70
N ALA A 295 1.09 -9.38 -22.64
CA ALA A 295 0.89 -7.99 -22.23
C ALA A 295 1.41 -7.74 -20.81
N LEU A 296 1.12 -8.63 -19.85
CA LEU A 296 1.64 -8.53 -18.49
C LEU A 296 3.18 -8.60 -18.43
N THR A 297 3.79 -9.45 -19.25
CA THR A 297 5.27 -9.54 -19.35
C THR A 297 5.86 -8.23 -19.87
N VAL A 298 5.26 -7.64 -20.90
CA VAL A 298 5.68 -6.33 -21.43
C VAL A 298 5.51 -5.24 -20.38
N MET A 299 4.32 -5.14 -19.77
CA MET A 299 4.02 -4.17 -18.71
C MET A 299 4.99 -4.27 -17.52
N THR A 300 5.44 -5.49 -17.20
CA THR A 300 6.48 -5.73 -16.19
C THR A 300 7.80 -5.10 -16.63
N ARG A 301 8.27 -5.43 -17.83
CA ARG A 301 9.56 -4.97 -18.37
C ARG A 301 9.63 -3.45 -18.49
N ILE A 302 8.56 -2.81 -18.94
CA ILE A 302 8.52 -1.35 -19.15
C ILE A 302 7.99 -0.60 -17.92
N SER A 303 7.91 -1.25 -16.76
CA SER A 303 7.42 -0.58 -15.55
C SER A 303 8.31 0.62 -15.22
N PRO A 304 7.75 1.81 -14.98
CA PRO A 304 8.52 2.95 -14.51
C PRO A 304 9.05 2.76 -13.08
N TYR A 305 8.55 1.74 -12.36
CA TYR A 305 8.89 1.46 -10.97
C TYR A 305 9.17 -0.05 -10.79
N PRO A 306 10.30 -0.57 -11.31
CA PRO A 306 10.62 -1.99 -11.29
C PRO A 306 10.84 -2.56 -9.87
N ASN A 307 11.16 -1.70 -8.90
CA ASN A 307 11.39 -2.05 -7.50
C ASN A 307 10.45 -1.25 -6.56
N GLY A 308 9.19 -1.11 -6.96
CA GLY A 308 8.14 -0.44 -6.21
C GLY A 308 8.15 1.10 -6.29
N PRO A 309 7.07 1.77 -5.83
CA PRO A 309 6.95 3.22 -5.89
C PRO A 309 8.00 3.96 -5.03
N VAL A 310 8.48 5.11 -5.51
CA VAL A 310 9.46 5.95 -4.80
C VAL A 310 9.00 6.33 -3.38
N ALA A 311 7.70 6.59 -3.19
CA ALA A 311 7.16 6.91 -1.87
C ALA A 311 7.34 5.77 -0.84
N TRP A 312 7.29 4.51 -1.28
CA TRP A 312 7.53 3.36 -0.43
C TRP A 312 9.01 3.12 -0.18
N GLN A 313 9.88 3.45 -1.14
CA GLN A 313 11.33 3.42 -0.95
C GLN A 313 11.78 4.45 0.09
N ASP A 314 11.27 5.69 0.02
CA ASP A 314 11.48 6.72 1.05
C ASP A 314 10.94 6.26 2.41
N TYR A 315 9.72 5.70 2.46
CA TYR A 315 9.14 5.20 3.71
C TYR A 315 9.98 4.08 4.34
N ARG A 316 10.49 3.13 3.54
CA ARG A 316 11.41 2.08 4.01
C ARG A 316 12.73 2.67 4.52
N ALA A 317 13.30 3.66 3.82
CA ALA A 317 14.52 4.32 4.27
C ALA A 317 14.31 4.99 5.65
N ARG A 318 13.17 5.67 5.85
CA ARG A 318 12.79 6.25 7.15
C ARG A 318 12.57 5.19 8.24
N PHE A 319 11.96 4.06 7.88
CA PHE A 319 11.81 2.93 8.80
C PHE A 319 13.16 2.42 9.27
N LEU A 320 14.08 2.16 8.33
CA LEU A 320 15.42 1.66 8.65
C LEU A 320 16.25 2.69 9.41
N GLU A 321 16.10 3.99 9.12
CA GLU A 321 16.73 5.09 9.87
C GLU A 321 16.30 5.07 11.34
N ARG A 322 15.00 4.94 11.61
CA ARG A 322 14.45 5.10 12.95
C ARG A 322 14.50 3.82 13.78
N TYR A 323 14.19 2.68 13.18
CA TYR A 323 13.99 1.41 13.88
C TYR A 323 15.06 0.37 13.57
N SER A 324 15.91 0.60 12.56
CA SER A 324 16.89 -0.36 12.04
C SER A 324 16.27 -1.64 11.46
N MET A 325 17.14 -2.49 10.92
CA MET A 325 16.75 -3.82 10.45
C MET A 325 16.39 -4.72 11.63
N GLY A 326 15.36 -5.54 11.42
CA GLY A 326 14.94 -6.54 12.39
C GLY A 326 14.04 -6.04 13.53
N ALA A 327 13.75 -4.74 13.60
CA ALA A 327 12.68 -4.26 14.45
C ALA A 327 11.31 -4.66 13.87
N LEU A 328 10.39 -5.06 14.76
CA LEU A 328 8.97 -5.21 14.48
C LEU A 328 8.23 -4.08 15.20
N VAL A 329 7.74 -3.11 14.43
CA VAL A 329 7.01 -1.97 15.00
C VAL A 329 5.51 -2.26 14.90
N PRO A 330 4.75 -2.23 16.01
CA PRO A 330 3.31 -2.38 15.97
C PRO A 330 2.68 -1.45 14.95
N LEU A 331 1.75 -1.97 14.15
CA LEU A 331 1.21 -1.27 12.98
C LEU A 331 0.62 0.10 13.34
N ARG A 332 -0.05 0.19 14.48
CA ARG A 332 -0.65 1.46 14.97
C ARG A 332 0.40 2.46 15.40
N ASP A 333 1.44 2.01 16.10
CA ASP A 333 2.55 2.88 16.52
C ASP A 333 3.29 3.40 15.29
N LEU A 334 3.53 2.57 14.28
CA LEU A 334 4.22 2.98 13.06
C LEU A 334 3.42 4.02 12.25
N THR A 335 2.11 3.81 12.11
CA THR A 335 1.24 4.62 11.24
C THR A 335 0.69 5.87 11.92
N ASP A 336 0.88 6.03 13.23
CA ASP A 336 0.59 7.28 13.92
C ASP A 336 1.66 8.34 13.59
N PRO A 337 1.29 9.56 13.17
CA PRO A 337 2.24 10.61 12.78
C PRO A 337 2.95 11.30 13.95
N ASP A 338 2.45 11.20 15.18
CA ASP A 338 3.02 11.85 16.35
C ASP A 338 4.07 10.97 17.04
N ILE A 339 3.82 9.66 17.09
CA ILE A 339 4.73 8.70 17.74
C ILE A 339 5.53 7.84 16.74
N GLY A 340 5.05 7.69 15.51
CA GLY A 340 5.62 6.84 14.47
C GLY A 340 6.12 7.63 13.25
N LEU A 341 6.05 7.00 12.08
CA LEU A 341 6.37 7.63 10.81
C LEU A 341 5.16 8.26 10.12
N GLY A 342 3.95 8.01 10.63
CA GLY A 342 2.72 8.30 9.91
C GLY A 342 2.57 7.41 8.67
N PHE A 343 1.69 7.81 7.75
CA PHE A 343 1.51 7.13 6.47
C PHE A 343 2.52 7.61 5.39
N PRO A 344 2.85 6.76 4.40
CA PRO A 344 3.69 7.14 3.25
C PRO A 344 3.15 8.34 2.48
N ALA A 345 4.03 9.03 1.75
CA ALA A 345 3.65 10.19 0.94
C ALA A 345 2.51 9.87 -0.04
N GLY A 346 1.51 10.75 -0.11
CA GLY A 346 0.33 10.58 -0.97
C GLY A 346 -0.79 9.72 -0.39
N TYR A 347 -0.68 9.30 0.88
CA TYR A 347 -1.82 8.86 1.68
C TYR A 347 -2.60 10.06 2.22
N ARG A 348 -3.87 9.85 2.57
CA ARG A 348 -4.63 10.82 3.34
C ARG A 348 -3.95 11.03 4.70
N ASP A 349 -3.91 12.28 5.15
CA ASP A 349 -3.30 12.74 6.40
C ASP A 349 -1.80 12.44 6.54
N SER A 350 -1.14 12.05 5.45
CA SER A 350 0.32 11.97 5.43
C SER A 350 0.91 13.37 5.52
N VAL A 351 1.83 13.55 6.46
CA VAL A 351 2.66 14.75 6.60
C VAL A 351 3.87 14.73 5.66
N LEU A 352 4.10 13.62 4.95
CA LEU A 352 5.22 13.45 4.03
C LEU A 352 4.90 14.07 2.66
N SER A 353 5.80 14.91 2.17
CA SER A 353 5.69 15.53 0.86
C SER A 353 5.89 14.51 -0.26
N ARG A 354 5.13 14.64 -1.35
CA ARG A 354 5.33 13.81 -2.53
C ARG A 354 6.68 14.16 -3.18
N PRO A 355 7.53 13.18 -3.51
CA PRO A 355 8.76 13.44 -4.25
C PRO A 355 8.44 14.10 -5.59
N VAL A 356 9.17 15.18 -5.93
CA VAL A 356 9.14 15.75 -7.27
C VAL A 356 10.02 14.88 -8.15
N LEU A 357 9.42 14.21 -9.14
CA LEU A 357 10.16 13.39 -10.09
C LEU A 357 10.70 14.29 -11.21
N ALA A 358 12.01 14.25 -11.43
CA ALA A 358 12.64 14.84 -12.60
C ALA A 358 12.28 14.05 -13.87
N THR A 359 12.41 14.69 -15.03
CA THR A 359 12.28 14.01 -16.32
C THR A 359 13.39 12.97 -16.46
N THR A 360 13.01 11.75 -16.87
CA THR A 360 13.91 10.61 -17.02
C THR A 360 14.26 10.36 -18.49
N ARG A 361 15.30 9.56 -18.77
CA ARG A 361 15.60 9.08 -20.14
C ARG A 361 14.41 8.35 -20.78
N ARG A 362 13.64 7.62 -19.97
CA ARG A 362 12.39 7.00 -20.40
C ARG A 362 11.37 8.07 -20.87
N ASP A 363 11.22 9.15 -20.11
CA ASP A 363 10.31 10.25 -20.48
C ASP A 363 10.76 10.94 -21.77
N GLU A 364 12.07 11.15 -21.94
CA GLU A 364 12.65 11.68 -23.18
C GLU A 364 12.32 10.78 -24.38
N HIS A 365 12.46 9.46 -24.25
CA HIS A 365 12.10 8.50 -25.29
C HIS A 365 10.60 8.54 -25.62
N LEU A 366 9.74 8.57 -24.60
CA LEU A 366 8.28 8.66 -24.78
C LEU A 366 7.86 9.96 -25.49
N LEU A 367 8.51 11.07 -25.16
CA LEU A 367 8.28 12.36 -25.81
C LEU A 367 8.71 12.31 -27.29
N ALA A 368 9.87 11.71 -27.59
CA ALA A 368 10.36 11.53 -28.96
C ALA A 368 9.39 10.66 -29.78
N LEU A 369 9.01 9.49 -29.26
CA LEU A 369 8.05 8.59 -29.90
C LEU A 369 6.71 9.27 -30.20
N ALA A 370 6.14 9.97 -29.22
CA ALA A 370 4.88 10.68 -29.41
C ALA A 370 5.01 11.79 -30.47
N GLN A 371 6.11 12.54 -30.45
CA GLN A 371 6.36 13.65 -31.37
C GLN A 371 6.60 13.17 -32.81
N GLU A 372 7.41 12.14 -33.01
CA GLU A 372 7.70 11.56 -34.34
C GLU A 372 6.43 10.97 -34.99
N THR A 373 5.63 10.27 -34.18
CA THR A 373 4.34 9.72 -34.64
C THR A 373 3.39 10.84 -35.05
N ALA A 374 3.31 11.91 -34.25
CA ALA A 374 2.50 13.08 -34.60
C ALA A 374 3.01 13.81 -35.85
N ALA A 375 4.33 13.97 -36.01
CA ALA A 375 4.96 14.65 -37.14
C ALA A 375 4.75 13.89 -38.46
N SER A 376 4.78 12.56 -38.42
CA SER A 376 4.49 11.68 -39.56
C SER A 376 2.99 11.53 -39.86
N ARG A 377 2.12 12.15 -39.06
CA ARG A 377 0.64 11.98 -39.11
C ARG A 377 0.18 10.53 -38.93
N ALA A 378 1.02 9.69 -38.33
CA ALA A 378 0.62 8.37 -37.87
C ALA A 378 -0.22 8.49 -36.58
N ARG A 379 -1.01 7.47 -36.30
CA ARG A 379 -1.87 7.41 -35.09
C ARG A 379 -1.48 6.31 -34.12
N GLU A 380 -0.50 5.48 -34.48
CA GLU A 380 -0.16 4.25 -33.79
C GLU A 380 1.35 4.13 -33.66
N ILE A 381 1.79 3.64 -32.50
CA ILE A 381 3.14 3.17 -32.21
C ILE A 381 3.05 1.67 -31.96
N VAL A 382 3.78 0.90 -32.77
CA VAL A 382 4.04 -0.51 -32.48
C VAL A 382 5.39 -0.59 -31.78
N LEU A 383 5.38 -0.93 -30.49
CA LEU A 383 6.62 -0.98 -29.71
C LEU A 383 7.54 -2.08 -30.26
N THR A 384 8.74 -1.67 -30.65
CA THR A 384 9.81 -2.57 -31.07
C THR A 384 10.60 -3.06 -29.86
N GLU A 385 11.48 -4.04 -30.07
CA GLU A 385 12.39 -4.51 -29.02
C GLU A 385 13.36 -3.39 -28.56
N GLU A 386 13.76 -2.50 -29.46
CA GLU A 386 14.57 -1.32 -29.13
C GLU A 386 13.79 -0.35 -28.23
N ASP A 387 12.52 -0.10 -28.54
CA ASP A 387 11.64 0.72 -27.68
C ASP A 387 11.47 0.10 -26.30
N LEU A 388 11.23 -1.21 -26.24
CA LEU A 388 11.08 -1.92 -24.97
C LEU A 388 12.35 -1.84 -24.12
N ALA A 389 13.52 -1.89 -24.74
CA ALA A 389 14.81 -1.69 -24.06
C ALA A 389 14.99 -0.24 -23.57
N ALA A 390 14.68 0.76 -24.41
CA ALA A 390 14.77 2.17 -24.05
C ALA A 390 13.77 2.58 -22.95
N LEU A 391 12.62 1.92 -22.90
CA LEU A 391 11.57 2.12 -21.91
C LEU A 391 11.86 1.43 -20.56
N ALA A 392 12.77 0.46 -20.51
CA ALA A 392 13.14 -0.23 -19.28
C ALA A 392 14.03 0.66 -18.39
N VAL A 393 13.68 0.78 -17.11
CA VAL A 393 14.39 1.65 -16.14
C VAL A 393 15.40 0.86 -15.29
N GLY A 394 15.21 -0.44 -15.15
CA GLY A 394 16.07 -1.33 -14.39
C GLY A 394 15.50 -2.74 -14.35
N ASP A 395 16.24 -3.66 -13.73
CA ASP A 395 15.82 -5.06 -13.63
C ASP A 395 14.67 -5.25 -12.65
N VAL A 396 13.69 -6.06 -13.04
CA VAL A 396 12.58 -6.49 -12.19
C VAL A 396 12.97 -7.78 -11.48
N SER A 397 13.14 -7.71 -10.16
CA SER A 397 13.48 -8.87 -9.34
C SER A 397 12.25 -9.66 -8.88
N GLN A 398 11.11 -8.98 -8.70
CA GLN A 398 9.85 -9.53 -8.23
C GLN A 398 8.66 -8.77 -8.85
N VAL A 399 7.54 -9.49 -9.02
CA VAL A 399 6.24 -8.95 -9.47
C VAL A 399 5.18 -9.33 -8.43
N PRO A 400 3.99 -8.69 -8.42
CA PRO A 400 2.90 -9.13 -7.55
C PRO A 400 2.63 -10.64 -7.73
N ALA A 401 2.43 -11.38 -6.63
CA ALA A 401 2.21 -12.82 -6.66
C ALA A 401 1.00 -13.21 -7.52
N HIS A 402 0.00 -12.32 -7.62
CA HIS A 402 -1.15 -12.47 -8.47
C HIS A 402 -1.78 -11.11 -8.83
N VAL A 403 -2.42 -11.01 -9.99
CA VAL A 403 -3.09 -9.80 -10.49
C VAL A 403 -4.44 -10.13 -11.12
N GLU A 404 -5.31 -9.14 -11.34
CA GLU A 404 -6.40 -9.24 -12.33
C GLU A 404 -6.15 -8.26 -13.47
N LEU A 405 -6.17 -8.75 -14.70
CA LEU A 405 -6.15 -7.90 -15.89
C LEU A 405 -7.57 -7.77 -16.44
N CYS A 406 -8.01 -6.54 -16.66
CA CYS A 406 -9.27 -6.24 -17.32
C CYS A 406 -9.01 -5.71 -18.74
N PHE A 407 -9.65 -6.32 -19.73
CA PHE A 407 -9.48 -5.97 -21.15
C PHE A 407 -10.74 -6.27 -21.96
N THR A 408 -10.84 -5.68 -23.13
CA THR A 408 -11.86 -6.00 -24.14
C THR A 408 -11.22 -6.80 -25.26
N VAL A 409 -11.90 -7.85 -25.74
CA VAL A 409 -11.49 -8.59 -26.94
C VAL A 409 -12.18 -7.97 -28.15
N LEU A 410 -11.40 -7.51 -29.12
CA LEU A 410 -11.88 -6.93 -30.36
C LEU A 410 -11.69 -7.93 -31.50
N ALA A 411 -12.79 -8.43 -32.04
CA ALA A 411 -12.80 -9.36 -33.17
C ALA A 411 -14.11 -9.24 -33.95
N LYS A 412 -14.01 -9.22 -35.28
CA LYS A 412 -15.15 -9.00 -36.17
C LYS A 412 -16.17 -10.16 -36.21
N SER A 413 -15.76 -11.35 -35.81
CA SER A 413 -16.62 -12.55 -35.75
C SER A 413 -16.00 -13.61 -34.86
N GLN A 414 -16.80 -14.61 -34.46
CA GLN A 414 -16.32 -15.79 -33.73
C GLN A 414 -15.28 -16.57 -34.55
N ALA A 415 -15.46 -16.67 -35.87
CA ALA A 415 -14.48 -17.31 -36.75
C ALA A 415 -13.14 -16.56 -36.81
N ALA A 416 -13.16 -15.22 -36.81
CA ALA A 416 -11.94 -14.42 -36.73
C ALA A 416 -11.22 -14.64 -35.38
N LEU A 417 -11.97 -14.65 -34.28
CA LEU A 417 -11.43 -14.93 -32.95
C LEU A 417 -10.81 -16.33 -32.87
N GLN A 418 -11.49 -17.36 -33.39
CA GLN A 418 -11.00 -18.74 -33.45
C GLN A 418 -9.70 -18.87 -34.24
N GLN A 419 -9.54 -18.08 -35.30
CA GLN A 419 -8.32 -18.05 -36.13
C GLN A 419 -7.21 -17.18 -35.53
N GLY A 420 -7.39 -16.66 -34.31
CA GLY A 420 -6.43 -15.77 -33.66
C GLY A 420 -6.38 -14.36 -34.26
N ARG A 421 -7.37 -13.94 -35.04
CA ARG A 421 -7.48 -12.59 -35.60
C ARG A 421 -8.32 -11.72 -34.68
N PHE A 422 -7.69 -11.27 -33.60
CA PHE A 422 -8.28 -10.41 -32.58
C PHE A 422 -7.24 -9.42 -32.04
N GLU A 423 -7.72 -8.38 -31.36
CA GLU A 423 -6.92 -7.47 -30.55
C GLU A 423 -7.43 -7.45 -29.11
N LEU A 424 -6.54 -7.15 -28.16
CA LEU A 424 -6.90 -6.86 -26.77
C LEU A 424 -6.78 -5.35 -26.53
N SER A 425 -7.83 -4.71 -26.05
CA SER A 425 -7.75 -3.33 -25.54
C SER A 425 -7.72 -3.37 -24.02
N LEU A 426 -6.61 -2.95 -23.41
CA LEU A 426 -6.50 -2.93 -21.95
C LEU A 426 -7.46 -1.89 -21.34
N ALA A 427 -8.21 -2.31 -20.33
CA ALA A 427 -9.17 -1.48 -19.60
C ALA A 427 -8.68 -1.16 -18.19
N GLY A 428 -7.97 -2.08 -17.54
CA GLY A 428 -7.43 -1.86 -16.20
C GLY A 428 -6.61 -3.03 -15.66
N LEU A 429 -5.95 -2.82 -14.53
CA LEU A 429 -5.21 -3.85 -13.82
C LEU A 429 -5.36 -3.65 -12.30
N SER A 430 -5.63 -4.75 -11.60
CA SER A 430 -5.62 -4.82 -10.15
C SER A 430 -4.42 -5.65 -9.68
N LEU A 431 -3.68 -5.15 -8.69
CA LEU A 431 -2.47 -5.81 -8.16
C LEU A 431 -2.77 -7.01 -7.22
N ALA A 432 -4.03 -7.45 -7.17
CA ALA A 432 -4.48 -8.63 -6.45
C ALA A 432 -5.65 -9.28 -7.18
N ALA A 433 -5.69 -10.63 -7.18
CA ALA A 433 -6.81 -11.39 -7.69
C ALA A 433 -8.07 -11.18 -6.83
N GLY A 434 -9.25 -11.19 -7.45
CA GLY A 434 -10.53 -11.03 -6.76
C GLY A 434 -10.93 -9.58 -6.46
N THR A 435 -10.07 -8.58 -6.70
CA THR A 435 -10.39 -7.18 -6.43
C THR A 435 -11.61 -6.70 -7.23
N THR A 436 -11.67 -6.93 -8.53
CA THR A 436 -12.78 -6.50 -9.38
C THR A 436 -13.92 -7.52 -9.39
N THR A 437 -13.58 -8.81 -9.31
CA THR A 437 -14.55 -9.91 -9.45
C THR A 437 -15.22 -10.34 -8.13
N GLY A 438 -14.59 -10.09 -6.98
CA GLY A 438 -14.98 -10.64 -5.67
C GLY A 438 -16.40 -10.29 -5.26
N ARG A 439 -16.84 -9.04 -5.50
CA ARG A 439 -18.22 -8.61 -5.18
C ARG A 439 -19.31 -9.39 -5.90
N PHE A 440 -18.99 -9.99 -7.05
CA PHE A 440 -19.97 -10.73 -7.85
C PHE A 440 -20.07 -12.20 -7.47
N LEU A 441 -19.15 -12.72 -6.63
CA LEU A 441 -19.15 -14.13 -6.24
C LEU A 441 -20.48 -14.58 -5.62
N ALA A 442 -21.12 -13.71 -4.84
CA ALA A 442 -22.41 -14.00 -4.21
C ALA A 442 -23.57 -14.18 -5.22
N MET A 443 -23.42 -13.65 -6.44
CA MET A 443 -24.43 -13.74 -7.51
C MET A 443 -24.26 -14.95 -8.42
N LEU A 444 -23.12 -15.65 -8.31
CA LEU A 444 -22.82 -16.80 -9.15
C LEU A 444 -23.56 -18.05 -8.66
N GLU A 445 -23.84 -18.96 -9.60
CA GLU A 445 -24.30 -20.30 -9.27
C GLU A 445 -23.25 -21.05 -8.45
N ASP A 446 -23.71 -21.99 -7.62
CA ASP A 446 -22.89 -22.64 -6.61
C ASP A 446 -21.63 -23.29 -7.19
N ALA A 447 -21.73 -23.91 -8.37
CA ALA A 447 -20.59 -24.52 -9.06
C ALA A 447 -19.52 -23.48 -9.45
N ASP A 448 -19.91 -22.37 -10.09
CA ASP A 448 -18.99 -21.30 -10.48
C ASP A 448 -18.42 -20.58 -9.26
N ARG A 449 -19.28 -20.31 -8.26
CA ARG A 449 -18.90 -19.68 -7.01
C ARG A 449 -17.84 -20.50 -6.30
N GLN A 450 -18.04 -21.82 -6.18
CA GLN A 450 -17.07 -22.69 -5.54
C GLN A 450 -15.77 -22.82 -6.35
N ARG A 451 -15.86 -22.97 -7.68
CA ARG A 451 -14.68 -23.00 -8.56
C ARG A 451 -13.80 -21.76 -8.37
N MET A 452 -14.40 -20.58 -8.41
CA MET A 452 -13.66 -19.31 -8.26
C MET A 452 -13.12 -19.12 -6.85
N ARG A 453 -13.89 -19.48 -5.80
CA ARG A 453 -13.41 -19.43 -4.41
C ARG A 453 -12.19 -20.34 -4.20
N THR A 454 -12.23 -21.56 -4.71
CA THR A 454 -11.09 -22.49 -4.64
C THR A 454 -9.88 -21.94 -5.39
N ALA A 455 -10.07 -21.41 -6.60
CA ALA A 455 -8.99 -20.78 -7.35
C ALA A 455 -8.38 -19.60 -6.59
N TYR A 456 -9.21 -18.70 -6.06
CA TYR A 456 -8.75 -17.54 -5.29
C TYR A 456 -8.11 -17.91 -3.97
N ALA A 457 -8.49 -19.01 -3.31
CA ALA A 457 -7.84 -19.49 -2.09
C ALA A 457 -6.47 -20.11 -2.35
N ALA A 458 -6.25 -20.70 -3.54
CA ALA A 458 -5.03 -21.42 -3.91
C ALA A 458 -3.92 -20.54 -4.51
N LEU A 459 -4.16 -19.24 -4.75
CA LEU A 459 -3.16 -18.34 -5.32
C LEU A 459 -1.92 -18.18 -4.41
N PRO A 460 -0.73 -17.99 -5.01
CA PRO A 460 0.52 -17.93 -4.26
C PRO A 460 0.67 -16.62 -3.48
N THR A 461 1.65 -16.62 -2.57
CA THR A 461 2.17 -15.46 -1.84
C THR A 461 3.50 -14.99 -2.43
N LEU A 462 3.91 -13.76 -2.14
CA LEU A 462 5.24 -13.25 -2.46
C LEU A 462 6.32 -13.95 -1.64
N ASP A 463 6.02 -14.25 -0.38
CA ASP A 463 6.92 -14.94 0.53
C ASP A 463 6.53 -16.40 0.74
N ALA A 464 7.52 -17.29 0.68
CA ALA A 464 7.32 -18.70 0.99
C ALA A 464 6.83 -18.85 2.45
N GLY A 465 5.68 -19.51 2.63
CA GLY A 465 5.08 -19.76 3.94
C GLY A 465 4.30 -18.57 4.54
N ALA A 466 4.19 -17.44 3.84
CA ALA A 466 3.33 -16.34 4.27
C ALA A 466 1.85 -16.71 4.29
N VAL A 467 1.10 -16.00 5.11
CA VAL A 467 -0.34 -16.17 5.29
C VAL A 467 -1.09 -15.20 4.38
N ARG A 468 -1.95 -15.72 3.49
CA ARG A 468 -2.88 -14.88 2.75
C ARG A 468 -4.01 -14.43 3.64
N ALA A 469 -4.30 -13.13 3.61
CA ALA A 469 -5.39 -12.54 4.37
C ALA A 469 -6.30 -11.70 3.46
N GLN A 470 -7.56 -11.60 3.85
CA GLN A 470 -8.54 -10.70 3.25
C GLN A 470 -8.81 -9.54 4.20
N VAL A 471 -8.86 -8.32 3.65
CA VAL A 471 -9.29 -7.13 4.39
C VAL A 471 -10.78 -6.89 4.13
N SER A 472 -11.54 -6.75 5.21
CA SER A 472 -12.95 -6.34 5.18
C SER A 472 -13.09 -5.00 5.89
N SER A 473 -13.63 -4.01 5.19
CA SER A 473 -13.78 -2.66 5.75
C SER A 473 -14.83 -1.88 4.97
N PRO A 474 -15.74 -1.15 5.65
CA PRO A 474 -16.67 -0.29 4.95
C PRO A 474 -15.93 0.91 4.33
N PRO A 475 -16.30 1.31 3.11
CA PRO A 475 -15.80 2.54 2.51
C PRO A 475 -16.28 3.76 3.30
N LEU A 476 -15.52 4.84 3.16
CA LEU A 476 -15.76 6.12 3.83
C LEU A 476 -16.95 6.90 3.27
N ARG A 477 -17.52 6.44 2.15
CA ARG A 477 -18.77 6.95 1.59
C ARG A 477 -19.82 5.86 1.68
N LEU A 478 -20.92 6.15 2.37
CA LEU A 478 -21.99 5.17 2.65
C LEU A 478 -22.50 4.46 1.39
N ARG A 479 -22.84 5.21 0.32
CA ARG A 479 -23.36 4.61 -0.92
C ARG A 479 -22.35 3.70 -1.64
N THR A 480 -21.05 3.84 -1.38
CA THR A 480 -20.03 2.95 -1.94
C THR A 480 -20.13 1.54 -1.34
N GLN A 481 -20.76 1.36 -0.17
CA GLN A 481 -20.99 0.03 0.42
C GLN A 481 -21.79 -0.89 -0.50
N ASN A 482 -22.66 -0.35 -1.37
CA ASN A 482 -23.40 -1.12 -2.38
C ASN A 482 -22.49 -1.88 -3.37
N VAL A 483 -21.22 -1.48 -3.49
CA VAL A 483 -20.25 -2.09 -4.42
C VAL A 483 -18.99 -2.61 -3.72
N SER A 484 -18.93 -2.57 -2.39
CA SER A 484 -17.77 -3.03 -1.61
C SER A 484 -17.97 -4.38 -0.93
N ARG A 485 -19.21 -4.89 -0.87
CA ARG A 485 -19.52 -6.16 -0.22
C ARG A 485 -18.96 -7.33 -1.02
N ALA A 486 -18.19 -8.21 -0.38
CA ALA A 486 -17.57 -9.36 -1.02
C ALA A 486 -17.34 -10.50 -0.01
N PRO A 487 -17.73 -11.75 -0.32
CA PRO A 487 -17.59 -12.86 0.61
C PRO A 487 -16.13 -13.16 0.94
N ALA A 488 -15.87 -13.69 2.14
CA ALA A 488 -14.54 -14.15 2.53
C ALA A 488 -14.11 -15.38 1.71
N VAL A 489 -12.99 -15.31 1.00
CA VAL A 489 -12.46 -16.41 0.17
C VAL A 489 -11.23 -17.10 0.76
N VAL A 490 -10.62 -16.51 1.79
CA VAL A 490 -9.50 -17.07 2.56
C VAL A 490 -9.87 -17.12 4.04
N PRO A 491 -9.28 -18.03 4.84
CA PRO A 491 -9.65 -18.20 6.25
C PRO A 491 -9.19 -17.04 7.14
N HIS A 492 -8.15 -16.31 6.75
CA HIS A 492 -7.64 -15.21 7.56
C HIS A 492 -8.29 -13.88 7.16
N LEU A 493 -9.04 -13.29 8.09
CA LEU A 493 -9.80 -12.07 7.86
C LEU A 493 -9.35 -10.97 8.83
N LEU A 494 -8.98 -9.81 8.28
CA LEU A 494 -8.72 -8.58 9.01
C LEU A 494 -9.91 -7.64 8.80
N SER A 495 -10.60 -7.28 9.88
CA SER A 495 -11.71 -6.32 9.84
C SER A 495 -11.30 -4.98 10.42
N LEU A 496 -11.65 -3.89 9.72
CA LEU A 496 -11.38 -2.51 10.11
C LEU A 496 -12.66 -1.69 9.92
N GLY A 497 -13.13 -0.93 10.90
CA GLY A 497 -14.33 -0.10 10.74
C GLY A 497 -15.67 -0.84 10.81
N GLU A 498 -15.70 -2.11 11.25
CA GLU A 498 -16.92 -2.93 11.25
C GLU A 498 -17.03 -3.89 12.44
N HIS A 499 -18.26 -4.23 12.82
CA HIS A 499 -18.52 -5.30 13.79
C HIS A 499 -18.48 -6.65 13.08
N ASN A 500 -17.33 -7.33 13.13
CA ASN A 500 -17.15 -8.65 12.52
C ASN A 500 -16.51 -9.67 13.47
N PRO A 501 -17.31 -10.47 14.20
CA PRO A 501 -16.78 -11.47 15.12
C PRO A 501 -16.10 -12.66 14.41
N ALA A 502 -16.25 -12.78 13.09
CA ALA A 502 -15.55 -13.80 12.30
C ALA A 502 -14.14 -13.37 11.86
N ALA A 503 -13.71 -12.13 12.18
CA ALA A 503 -12.35 -11.69 11.95
C ALA A 503 -11.36 -12.53 12.78
N THR A 504 -10.30 -13.02 12.14
CA THR A 504 -9.30 -13.88 12.77
C THR A 504 -7.98 -13.17 13.02
N LEU A 505 -7.81 -11.96 12.50
CA LEU A 505 -6.62 -11.12 12.65
C LEU A 505 -7.02 -9.81 13.33
N HIS A 506 -6.35 -9.48 14.44
CA HIS A 506 -6.51 -8.22 15.13
C HIS A 506 -5.46 -7.20 14.69
N LEU A 507 -5.85 -5.92 14.61
CA LEU A 507 -4.96 -4.83 14.22
C LEU A 507 -3.76 -4.68 15.17
N ASP A 508 -4.00 -4.87 16.48
CA ASP A 508 -2.97 -4.77 17.52
C ASP A 508 -1.95 -5.93 17.48
N ASP A 509 -2.30 -7.03 16.81
CA ASP A 509 -1.40 -8.19 16.61
C ASP A 509 -0.54 -8.05 15.35
N LEU A 510 -0.67 -6.96 14.59
CA LEU A 510 0.10 -6.75 13.37
C LEU A 510 1.28 -5.80 13.63
N ALA A 511 2.44 -6.16 13.08
CA ALA A 511 3.63 -5.32 13.09
C ALA A 511 4.30 -5.28 11.72
N VAL A 512 5.04 -4.22 11.47
CA VAL A 512 5.83 -4.04 10.25
C VAL A 512 7.31 -4.19 10.59
N GLY A 513 8.02 -4.95 9.76
CA GLY A 513 9.47 -5.01 9.77
C GLY A 513 10.06 -4.61 8.42
N ALA A 514 11.36 -4.38 8.40
CA ALA A 514 12.10 -4.06 7.19
C ALA A 514 13.43 -4.81 7.12
N ASP A 515 13.82 -5.16 5.90
CA ASP A 515 15.16 -5.61 5.54
C ASP A 515 15.80 -4.68 4.49
N SER A 516 17.00 -5.04 4.04
CA SER A 516 17.76 -4.27 3.04
C SER A 516 17.07 -4.14 1.68
N GLN A 517 15.98 -4.88 1.42
CA GLN A 517 15.22 -4.88 0.16
C GLN A 517 13.79 -4.39 0.33
N ARG A 518 13.09 -4.71 1.43
CA ARG A 518 11.64 -4.57 1.51
C ARG A 518 11.09 -4.37 2.91
N LEU A 519 9.85 -3.87 2.95
CA LEU A 519 8.98 -3.90 4.12
C LEU A 519 8.11 -5.16 4.08
N TYR A 520 7.77 -5.70 5.25
CA TYR A 520 6.89 -6.86 5.38
C TYR A 520 5.98 -6.72 6.60
N LEU A 521 4.79 -7.32 6.52
CA LEU A 521 3.81 -7.34 7.61
C LEU A 521 3.86 -8.70 8.32
N VAL A 522 3.85 -8.69 9.65
CA VAL A 522 3.96 -9.89 10.51
C VAL A 522 2.83 -9.92 11.51
N SER A 523 2.27 -11.11 11.75
CA SER A 523 1.43 -11.37 12.92
C SER A 523 2.33 -11.64 14.12
N LEU A 524 2.28 -10.78 15.14
CA LEU A 524 3.03 -10.92 16.39
C LEU A 524 2.66 -12.20 17.13
N ALA A 525 1.38 -12.62 17.07
CA ALA A 525 0.90 -13.83 17.70
C ALA A 525 1.49 -15.12 17.11
N THR A 526 1.78 -15.14 15.80
CA THR A 526 2.24 -16.35 15.09
C THR A 526 3.68 -16.27 14.58
N GLY A 527 4.28 -15.09 14.58
CA GLY A 527 5.57 -14.81 13.95
C GLY A 527 5.57 -14.94 12.42
N ARG A 528 4.41 -15.19 11.79
CA ARG A 528 4.30 -15.42 10.35
C ARG A 528 4.07 -14.12 9.59
N ARG A 529 4.66 -14.02 8.40
CA ARG A 529 4.36 -12.94 7.46
C ARG A 529 2.92 -13.04 6.96
N VAL A 530 2.28 -11.90 6.74
CA VAL A 530 0.89 -11.78 6.30
C VAL A 530 0.83 -10.93 5.04
N GLU A 531 0.05 -11.37 4.05
CA GLU A 531 -0.17 -10.68 2.77
C GLU A 531 -1.66 -10.38 2.58
N PRO A 532 -2.15 -9.23 3.09
CA PRO A 532 -3.55 -8.85 2.95
C PRO A 532 -3.91 -8.34 1.56
N SER A 533 -5.15 -8.62 1.13
CA SER A 533 -5.75 -8.08 -0.10
C SER A 533 -7.24 -7.78 0.08
N VAL A 534 -7.78 -6.89 -0.76
CA VAL A 534 -9.22 -6.58 -0.81
C VAL A 534 -9.89 -7.31 -1.96
N LEU A 535 -11.13 -7.75 -1.73
CA LEU A 535 -11.97 -8.50 -2.68
C LEU A 535 -13.04 -7.61 -3.34
N ASN A 536 -12.80 -6.31 -3.39
CA ASN A 536 -13.67 -5.32 -4.03
C ASN A 536 -12.84 -4.19 -4.67
N ALA A 537 -13.42 -3.53 -5.68
CA ALA A 537 -12.76 -2.49 -6.46
C ALA A 537 -13.01 -1.08 -5.91
N VAL A 538 -13.09 -0.94 -4.59
CA VAL A 538 -13.14 0.39 -3.96
C VAL A 538 -11.77 1.05 -4.07
N GLU A 539 -11.76 2.31 -4.50
CA GLU A 539 -10.54 3.10 -4.67
C GLU A 539 -9.84 3.34 -3.31
N LEU A 540 -8.62 2.83 -3.17
CA LEU A 540 -7.90 2.77 -1.89
C LEU A 540 -7.39 4.13 -1.38
N THR A 541 -7.18 5.12 -2.25
CA THR A 541 -6.58 6.41 -1.88
C THR A 541 -7.55 7.29 -1.11
N ASN A 542 -8.81 7.36 -1.56
CA ASN A 542 -9.79 8.33 -1.07
C ASN A 542 -11.08 7.71 -0.55
N ALA A 543 -11.42 6.48 -0.96
CA ALA A 543 -12.69 5.86 -0.59
C ALA A 543 -12.58 4.87 0.58
N THR A 544 -11.38 4.50 1.03
CA THR A 544 -11.15 3.62 2.19
C THR A 544 -10.40 4.30 3.33
N HIS A 545 -10.46 3.72 4.53
CA HIS A 545 -9.59 4.12 5.64
C HIS A 545 -8.11 3.95 5.24
N PRO A 546 -7.19 4.89 5.60
CA PRO A 546 -5.78 4.82 5.19
C PRO A 546 -5.06 3.51 5.58
N LEU A 547 -5.41 2.93 6.73
CA LEU A 547 -4.91 1.61 7.14
C LEU A 547 -5.25 0.49 6.14
N VAL A 548 -6.44 0.50 5.51
CA VAL A 548 -6.84 -0.51 4.51
C VAL A 548 -5.87 -0.49 3.33
N ARG A 549 -5.54 0.71 2.85
CA ARG A 549 -4.54 0.90 1.78
C ARG A 549 -3.16 0.46 2.24
N PHE A 550 -2.75 0.86 3.44
CA PHE A 550 -1.43 0.55 3.98
C PHE A 550 -1.19 -0.96 4.08
N VAL A 551 -2.09 -1.70 4.72
CA VAL A 551 -1.93 -3.15 4.89
C VAL A 551 -2.02 -3.93 3.57
N THR A 552 -2.69 -3.37 2.57
CA THR A 552 -2.82 -3.96 1.23
C THR A 552 -1.59 -3.67 0.34
N GLU A 553 -0.81 -2.63 0.65
CA GLU A 553 0.35 -2.20 -0.13
C GLU A 553 1.70 -2.58 0.49
N VAL A 554 1.83 -2.57 1.82
CA VAL A 554 3.14 -2.65 2.52
C VAL A 554 3.95 -3.90 2.15
N HIS A 555 3.33 -5.07 2.10
CA HIS A 555 4.00 -6.35 1.83
C HIS A 555 4.54 -6.45 0.40
N ARG A 556 3.87 -5.80 -0.55
CA ARG A 556 4.24 -5.75 -1.96
C ARG A 556 4.88 -4.43 -2.37
N SER A 557 5.27 -3.59 -1.41
CA SER A 557 5.80 -2.24 -1.66
C SER A 557 7.11 -2.20 -2.46
N HIS A 558 7.80 -3.35 -2.58
CA HIS A 558 9.07 -3.54 -3.25
C HIS A 558 8.96 -4.15 -4.66
N VAL A 559 7.79 -4.68 -5.05
CA VAL A 559 7.62 -5.39 -6.33
C VAL A 559 7.37 -4.40 -7.48
N ALA A 560 7.56 -4.84 -8.72
CA ALA A 560 7.28 -4.00 -9.89
C ALA A 560 5.83 -3.50 -9.90
N VAL A 561 5.65 -2.20 -10.17
CA VAL A 561 4.32 -1.60 -10.33
C VAL A 561 3.80 -1.93 -11.73
N LEU A 562 2.80 -2.80 -11.80
CA LEU A 562 2.12 -3.12 -13.05
C LEU A 562 0.98 -2.14 -13.30
N ALA A 563 0.95 -1.53 -14.49
CA ALA A 563 -0.11 -0.62 -14.94
C ALA A 563 -0.22 -0.65 -16.48
N PRO A 564 -1.42 -0.50 -17.07
CA PRO A 564 -1.65 -0.72 -18.52
C PRO A 564 -0.66 -0.01 -19.46
N PHE A 565 -0.42 1.30 -19.29
CA PHE A 565 0.68 2.05 -19.90
C PHE A 565 0.83 3.43 -19.25
N ALA A 566 2.07 3.90 -19.05
CA ALA A 566 2.35 5.21 -18.45
C ALA A 566 3.13 6.11 -19.42
N TRP A 567 2.46 7.15 -19.91
CA TRP A 567 3.01 8.18 -20.80
C TRP A 567 3.99 9.15 -20.12
N GLY A 568 4.15 9.08 -18.80
CA GLY A 568 5.12 9.92 -18.07
C GLY A 568 4.95 11.41 -18.35
N ALA A 569 6.04 12.11 -18.62
CA ALA A 569 6.02 13.54 -18.96
C ALA A 569 5.19 13.86 -20.22
N ALA A 570 5.10 12.93 -21.18
CA ALA A 570 4.32 13.10 -22.41
C ALA A 570 2.81 13.10 -22.14
N ALA A 571 2.36 12.67 -20.95
CA ALA A 571 0.95 12.50 -20.64
C ALA A 571 0.11 13.75 -20.82
N ARG A 572 0.67 14.98 -20.94
CA ARG A 572 -0.04 16.26 -21.14
C ARG A 572 -0.13 16.75 -22.59
N LEU A 573 0.45 16.02 -23.56
CA LEU A 573 0.46 16.42 -24.97
C LEU A 573 -0.97 16.55 -25.57
N PRO A 574 -1.19 17.42 -26.58
CA PRO A 574 -2.51 17.57 -27.21
C PRO A 574 -3.02 16.29 -27.88
N PHE A 575 -2.10 15.46 -28.35
CA PHE A 575 -2.34 14.18 -28.98
C PHE A 575 -1.34 13.16 -28.43
N LEU A 576 -1.82 11.97 -28.12
CA LEU A 576 -1.04 10.78 -27.79
C LEU A 576 -1.49 9.68 -28.74
N PRO A 577 -0.57 9.05 -29.49
CA PRO A 577 -0.91 7.96 -30.39
C PRO A 577 -1.35 6.70 -29.61
N GLU A 578 -1.99 5.78 -30.30
CA GLU A 578 -2.19 4.44 -29.80
C GLU A 578 -0.84 3.76 -29.58
N VAL A 579 -0.70 2.96 -28.52
CA VAL A 579 0.49 2.16 -28.24
C VAL A 579 0.09 0.71 -28.23
N ARG A 580 0.71 -0.06 -29.13
CA ARG A 580 0.44 -1.49 -29.31
C ARG A 580 1.71 -2.32 -29.15
N VAL A 581 1.54 -3.51 -28.59
CA VAL A 581 2.53 -4.59 -28.60
C VAL A 581 1.84 -5.89 -29.00
N GLY A 582 2.36 -6.58 -30.01
CA GLY A 582 1.68 -7.77 -30.54
C GLY A 582 0.25 -7.45 -30.98
N ARG A 583 -0.75 -8.11 -30.37
CA ARG A 583 -2.18 -7.86 -30.62
C ARG A 583 -2.81 -7.03 -29.51
N THR A 584 -2.02 -6.49 -28.58
CA THR A 584 -2.53 -5.78 -27.41
C THR A 584 -2.30 -4.29 -27.51
N ILE A 585 -3.40 -3.53 -27.51
CA ILE A 585 -3.43 -2.09 -27.35
C ILE A 585 -3.23 -1.79 -25.86
N LEU A 586 -2.04 -1.31 -25.51
CA LEU A 586 -1.66 -0.91 -24.15
C LEU A 586 -2.29 0.44 -23.77
N SER A 587 -2.39 1.34 -24.75
CA SER A 587 -2.99 2.67 -24.58
C SER A 587 -3.69 3.06 -25.88
N PRO A 588 -5.02 3.33 -25.88
CA PRO A 588 -5.69 3.82 -27.08
C PRO A 588 -5.26 5.26 -27.39
N ALA A 589 -5.33 5.66 -28.65
CA ALA A 589 -5.07 7.04 -29.06
C ALA A 589 -5.93 8.03 -28.27
N CYS A 590 -5.35 9.17 -27.90
CA CYS A 590 -5.96 10.13 -27.00
C CYS A 590 -5.72 11.57 -27.49
N TRP A 591 -6.79 12.37 -27.50
CA TRP A 591 -6.78 13.77 -27.87
C TRP A 591 -7.30 14.65 -26.75
N ARG A 592 -6.75 15.85 -26.64
CA ARG A 592 -7.22 16.91 -25.74
C ARG A 592 -7.92 17.99 -26.53
N LEU A 593 -9.24 18.02 -26.42
CA LEU A 593 -10.08 19.01 -27.05
C LEU A 593 -10.30 20.16 -26.07
N ARG A 594 -9.80 21.36 -26.38
CA ARG A 594 -9.99 22.54 -25.54
C ARG A 594 -11.10 23.41 -26.12
N LYS A 595 -11.84 24.09 -25.25
CA LYS A 595 -12.87 25.06 -25.64
C LYS A 595 -12.34 26.13 -26.59
N ARG A 596 -11.11 26.61 -26.37
CA ARG A 596 -10.44 27.57 -27.25
C ARG A 596 -10.20 27.06 -28.68
N ASP A 597 -10.09 25.75 -28.87
CA ASP A 597 -9.88 25.15 -30.20
C ASP A 597 -11.18 25.21 -31.04
N LEU A 598 -12.33 25.36 -30.38
CA LEU A 598 -13.66 25.36 -31.00
C LEU A 598 -14.38 26.72 -31.03
N GLY A 599 -13.86 27.74 -30.34
CA GLY A 599 -14.45 29.08 -30.26
C GLY A 599 -15.86 29.12 -29.61
N ALA A 600 -16.54 30.26 -29.70
CA ALA A 600 -17.91 30.40 -29.19
C ALA A 600 -18.90 29.53 -29.98
N HIS A 601 -20.01 29.12 -29.33
CA HIS A 601 -21.08 28.35 -29.96
C HIS A 601 -22.09 29.30 -30.65
N ASP A 602 -21.69 29.88 -31.77
CA ASP A 602 -22.52 30.73 -32.63
C ASP A 602 -22.67 30.14 -34.05
N GLY A 603 -23.56 29.16 -34.20
CA GLY A 603 -23.95 28.62 -35.52
C GLY A 603 -22.91 27.69 -36.16
N THR A 604 -22.72 27.82 -37.47
CA THR A 604 -21.90 26.91 -38.32
C THR A 604 -20.40 26.97 -38.02
N GLY A 605 -19.92 28.03 -37.35
CA GLY A 605 -18.51 28.23 -37.02
C GLY A 605 -17.94 27.17 -36.07
N TRP A 606 -18.73 26.72 -35.09
CA TRP A 606 -18.31 25.66 -34.15
C TRP A 606 -18.11 24.32 -34.87
N ILE A 607 -19.06 23.91 -35.71
CA ILE A 607 -18.99 22.65 -36.46
C ILE A 607 -17.79 22.67 -37.41
N ARG A 608 -17.57 23.76 -38.13
CA ARG A 608 -16.40 23.90 -39.01
C ARG A 608 -15.09 23.74 -38.24
N ARG A 609 -14.93 24.42 -37.10
CA ARG A 609 -13.72 24.30 -36.27
C ARG A 609 -13.54 22.91 -35.67
N LEU A 610 -14.64 22.22 -35.32
CA LEU A 610 -14.58 20.82 -34.91
C LEU A 610 -14.09 19.92 -36.05
N VAL A 611 -14.61 20.09 -37.26
CA VAL A 611 -14.16 19.34 -38.44
C VAL A 611 -12.69 19.63 -38.73
N ASP A 612 -12.27 20.89 -38.70
CA ASP A 612 -10.86 21.28 -38.88
C ASP A 612 -9.96 20.63 -37.81
N TRP A 613 -10.42 20.57 -36.55
CA TRP A 613 -9.72 19.89 -35.46
C TRP A 613 -9.63 18.37 -35.69
N ARG A 614 -10.74 17.72 -36.09
CA ARG A 614 -10.77 16.28 -36.42
C ARG A 614 -9.80 15.96 -37.54
N CYS A 615 -9.81 16.74 -38.62
CA CYS A 615 -8.90 16.56 -39.76
C CYS A 615 -7.43 16.81 -39.38
N ARG A 616 -7.15 17.83 -38.55
CA ARG A 616 -5.79 18.16 -38.12
C ARG A 616 -5.14 17.05 -37.30
N TYR A 617 -5.90 16.45 -36.39
CA TYR A 617 -5.38 15.46 -35.44
C TYR A 617 -5.76 14.01 -35.77
N GLY A 618 -6.44 13.76 -36.90
CA GLY A 618 -6.81 12.41 -37.35
C GLY A 618 -7.83 11.73 -36.44
N VAL A 619 -8.78 12.48 -35.88
CA VAL A 619 -9.75 11.95 -34.90
C VAL A 619 -10.81 11.10 -35.62
N PRO A 620 -11.01 9.83 -35.22
CA PRO A 620 -11.96 8.93 -35.86
C PRO A 620 -13.43 9.32 -35.61
N ARG A 621 -14.34 8.63 -36.30
CA ARG A 621 -15.79 8.81 -36.11
C ARG A 621 -16.24 8.40 -34.71
N ALA A 622 -15.86 7.20 -34.28
CA ALA A 622 -16.21 6.66 -32.97
C ALA A 622 -15.16 7.05 -31.91
N VAL A 623 -15.60 7.71 -30.83
CA VAL A 623 -14.72 8.13 -29.74
C VAL A 623 -15.35 7.89 -28.37
N PHE A 624 -14.52 7.69 -27.35
CA PHE A 624 -14.93 7.76 -25.96
C PHE A 624 -14.61 9.15 -25.40
N VAL A 625 -15.59 9.76 -24.73
CA VAL A 625 -15.45 11.07 -24.09
C VAL A 625 -15.61 10.93 -22.59
N GLY A 626 -14.69 11.53 -21.83
CA GLY A 626 -14.68 11.49 -20.35
C GLY A 626 -13.40 10.88 -19.81
N SER A 627 -13.33 10.71 -18.49
CA SER A 627 -12.19 10.12 -17.79
C SER A 627 -12.55 8.80 -17.12
N ASP A 628 -11.55 7.95 -16.92
CA ASP A 628 -11.61 6.73 -16.11
C ASP A 628 -12.78 5.82 -16.51
N ASP A 629 -13.62 5.42 -15.55
CA ASP A 629 -14.79 4.60 -15.78
C ASP A 629 -15.98 5.40 -16.36
N GLN A 630 -15.98 6.73 -16.25
CA GLN A 630 -17.09 7.59 -16.70
C GLN A 630 -16.98 8.02 -18.16
N ARG A 631 -16.79 7.05 -19.06
CA ARG A 631 -16.71 7.28 -20.50
C ARG A 631 -18.07 7.18 -21.18
N LEU A 632 -18.27 8.01 -22.20
CA LEU A 632 -19.41 8.00 -23.09
C LEU A 632 -18.93 7.76 -24.52
N ARG A 633 -19.38 6.68 -25.17
CA ARG A 633 -19.10 6.46 -26.59
C ARG A 633 -19.96 7.40 -27.42
N LEU A 634 -19.34 8.20 -28.27
CA LEU A 634 -19.98 9.11 -29.20
C LEU A 634 -19.62 8.74 -30.64
N ASP A 635 -20.60 8.88 -31.52
CA ASP A 635 -20.40 8.96 -32.97
C ASP A 635 -20.35 10.46 -33.33
N LEU A 636 -19.20 10.93 -33.79
CA LEU A 636 -18.98 12.35 -34.10
C LEU A 636 -19.68 12.81 -35.39
N ASP A 637 -20.32 11.91 -36.13
CA ASP A 637 -21.16 12.25 -37.29
C ASP A 637 -22.65 12.35 -36.91
N ASP A 638 -23.03 11.94 -35.69
CA ASP A 638 -24.39 12.09 -35.15
C ASP A 638 -24.58 13.49 -34.50
N PRO A 639 -25.53 14.32 -34.96
CA PRO A 639 -25.74 15.66 -34.41
C PRO A 639 -26.13 15.70 -32.92
N THR A 640 -26.82 14.66 -32.43
CA THR A 640 -27.19 14.51 -31.02
C THR A 640 -25.95 14.28 -30.18
N HIS A 641 -25.04 13.41 -30.63
CA HIS A 641 -23.78 13.13 -29.94
C HIS A 641 -22.84 14.34 -29.96
N LEU A 642 -22.77 15.07 -31.08
CA LEU A 642 -22.03 16.34 -31.14
C LEU A 642 -22.53 17.35 -30.10
N ARG A 643 -23.84 17.41 -29.86
CA ARG A 643 -24.41 18.24 -28.79
C ARG A 643 -23.95 17.78 -27.41
N MET A 644 -23.78 16.47 -27.18
CA MET A 644 -23.26 15.93 -25.91
C MET A 644 -21.80 16.31 -25.70
N LEU A 645 -20.97 16.18 -26.74
CA LEU A 645 -19.58 16.63 -26.71
C LEU A 645 -19.49 18.12 -26.37
N HIS A 646 -20.31 18.95 -27.02
CA HIS A 646 -20.36 20.38 -26.74
C HIS A 646 -20.72 20.68 -25.28
N ILE A 647 -21.73 20.02 -24.72
CA ILE A 647 -22.11 20.19 -23.30
C ILE A 647 -20.94 19.85 -22.39
N GLU A 648 -20.16 18.82 -22.73
CA GLU A 648 -19.01 18.38 -21.94
C GLU A 648 -17.84 19.38 -22.01
N VAL A 649 -17.56 19.92 -23.20
CA VAL A 649 -16.55 20.97 -23.41
C VAL A 649 -16.90 22.23 -22.63
N GLU A 650 -18.16 22.67 -22.67
CA GLU A 650 -18.61 23.83 -21.90
C GLU A 650 -18.55 23.64 -20.39
N ARG A 651 -18.63 22.39 -19.92
CA ARG A 651 -18.58 22.06 -18.49
C ARG A 651 -17.15 22.03 -17.93
N THR A 652 -16.17 21.64 -18.74
CA THR A 652 -14.82 21.27 -18.27
C THR A 652 -13.69 22.09 -18.87
N ASP A 653 -13.97 22.92 -19.89
CA ASP A 653 -13.03 23.67 -20.73
C ASP A 653 -12.01 22.84 -21.51
N THR A 654 -11.65 21.65 -21.03
CA THR A 654 -10.80 20.67 -21.71
C THR A 654 -11.36 19.27 -21.52
N VAL A 655 -11.60 18.60 -22.63
CA VAL A 655 -12.15 17.25 -22.68
C VAL A 655 -11.10 16.28 -23.21
N THR A 656 -10.90 15.19 -22.50
CA THR A 656 -10.13 14.04 -22.99
C THR A 656 -11.02 13.17 -23.86
N VAL A 657 -10.53 12.89 -25.06
CA VAL A 657 -11.20 12.07 -26.08
C VAL A 657 -10.29 10.89 -26.39
N HIS A 658 -10.79 9.67 -26.28
CA HIS A 658 -10.06 8.45 -26.64
C HIS A 658 -10.65 7.82 -27.89
N GLU A 659 -9.84 7.11 -28.66
CA GLU A 659 -10.33 6.27 -29.75
C GLU A 659 -11.28 5.21 -29.18
N ALA A 660 -12.41 5.02 -29.86
CA ALA A 660 -13.35 3.96 -29.53
C ALA A 660 -13.43 2.96 -30.68
N PRO A 661 -13.54 1.66 -30.38
CA PRO A 661 -13.78 0.67 -31.41
C PRO A 661 -15.05 0.96 -32.21
N GLU A 662 -14.98 0.67 -33.51
CA GLU A 662 -16.16 0.58 -34.37
C GLU A 662 -17.08 -0.56 -33.92
N GLU A 663 -18.37 -0.50 -34.27
CA GLU A 663 -19.34 -1.48 -33.76
C GLU A 663 -19.05 -2.92 -34.21
N ASP A 664 -18.49 -3.08 -35.41
CA ASP A 664 -18.11 -4.38 -35.96
C ASP A 664 -16.94 -5.03 -35.19
N ALA A 665 -16.13 -4.25 -34.47
CA ALA A 665 -15.05 -4.77 -33.62
C ALA A 665 -15.58 -5.64 -32.45
N TYR A 666 -16.85 -5.47 -32.07
CA TYR A 666 -17.52 -6.32 -31.08
C TYR A 666 -18.19 -7.56 -31.68
N GLY A 667 -18.05 -7.80 -33.00
CA GLY A 667 -18.85 -8.77 -33.75
C GLY A 667 -18.78 -10.22 -33.27
N TRP A 668 -17.70 -10.63 -32.59
CA TRP A 668 -17.61 -11.98 -32.00
C TRP A 668 -18.62 -12.23 -30.88
N LEU A 669 -18.92 -11.21 -30.07
CA LEU A 669 -19.90 -11.27 -28.98
C LEU A 669 -21.21 -10.53 -29.33
N GLY A 670 -21.17 -9.66 -30.35
CA GLY A 670 -22.27 -8.81 -30.79
C GLY A 670 -22.59 -7.64 -29.84
N ARG A 671 -21.74 -7.38 -28.83
CA ARG A 671 -21.95 -6.32 -27.85
C ARG A 671 -20.65 -5.89 -27.14
N ALA A 672 -20.67 -4.67 -26.60
CA ALA A 672 -19.60 -4.18 -25.74
C ALA A 672 -19.46 -5.06 -24.48
N HIS A 673 -18.22 -5.34 -24.10
CA HIS A 673 -17.89 -6.23 -22.98
C HIS A 673 -16.50 -5.89 -22.41
N GLU A 674 -16.29 -6.33 -21.17
CA GLU A 674 -15.00 -6.31 -20.49
C GLU A 674 -14.80 -7.71 -19.88
N ILE A 675 -13.60 -8.26 -20.04
CA ILE A 675 -13.18 -9.54 -19.49
C ILE A 675 -12.16 -9.23 -18.40
N THR A 676 -12.41 -9.71 -17.20
CA THR A 676 -11.46 -9.66 -16.09
C THR A 676 -10.92 -11.06 -15.83
N MET A 677 -9.61 -11.22 -15.92
CA MET A 677 -8.94 -12.52 -15.77
C MET A 677 -7.86 -12.44 -14.68
N PRO A 678 -7.88 -13.35 -13.68
CA PRO A 678 -6.82 -13.44 -12.68
C PRO A 678 -5.59 -14.18 -13.25
N PHE A 679 -4.40 -13.71 -12.92
CA PHE A 679 -3.12 -14.33 -13.25
C PHE A 679 -2.27 -14.50 -11.99
N ALA A 680 -1.49 -15.58 -11.92
CA ALA A 680 -0.50 -15.82 -10.88
C ALA A 680 0.91 -15.71 -11.46
N SER A 681 1.84 -15.19 -10.67
CA SER A 681 3.26 -15.14 -11.04
C SER A 681 3.86 -16.54 -11.08
N THR A 682 4.73 -16.78 -12.06
CA THR A 682 5.58 -17.97 -12.13
C THR A 682 6.96 -17.73 -11.50
N LEU A 683 7.26 -16.52 -11.04
CA LEU A 683 8.49 -16.25 -10.30
C LEU A 683 8.43 -16.97 -8.95
N PRO A 684 9.54 -17.59 -8.50
CA PRO A 684 9.57 -18.28 -7.22
C PRO A 684 9.33 -17.26 -6.08
N PRO A 685 8.52 -17.62 -5.07
CA PRO A 685 8.38 -16.83 -3.87
C PRO A 685 9.74 -16.63 -3.20
N ALA A 686 9.94 -15.47 -2.59
CA ALA A 686 11.14 -15.21 -1.82
C ALA A 686 11.15 -16.10 -0.56
N THR A 687 12.27 -16.78 -0.32
CA THR A 687 12.47 -17.52 0.93
C THR A 687 12.81 -16.51 2.03
N PRO A 688 11.95 -16.32 3.05
CA PRO A 688 12.28 -15.45 4.16
C PRO A 688 13.47 -16.04 4.93
N LEU A 689 14.43 -15.20 5.31
CA LEU A 689 15.47 -15.61 6.25
C LEU A 689 14.82 -15.92 7.61
N PRO A 690 15.26 -16.97 8.33
CA PRO A 690 14.81 -17.23 9.70
C PRO A 690 15.07 -15.98 10.54
N PHE A 691 14.03 -15.44 11.18
CA PHE A 691 14.14 -14.15 11.84
C PHE A 691 13.34 -14.11 13.15
N HIS A 692 14.01 -13.74 14.24
CA HIS A 692 13.40 -13.43 15.54
C HIS A 692 13.38 -11.90 15.69
N GLY A 693 12.26 -11.29 15.32
CA GLY A 693 12.12 -9.84 15.43
C GLY A 693 11.90 -9.36 16.84
N THR A 694 12.59 -8.28 17.21
CA THR A 694 12.33 -7.58 18.46
C THR A 694 11.18 -6.61 18.25
N VAL A 695 10.13 -6.73 19.07
CA VAL A 695 9.05 -5.76 19.05
C VAL A 695 9.54 -4.45 19.66
N VAL A 696 9.59 -3.39 18.84
CA VAL A 696 9.98 -2.05 19.26
C VAL A 696 8.72 -1.22 19.44
N ARG A 697 8.50 -0.73 20.66
CA ARG A 697 7.35 0.09 21.04
C ARG A 697 7.78 1.54 21.24
N ARG A 698 6.81 2.45 21.33
CA ARG A 698 7.05 3.89 21.54
C ARG A 698 7.87 4.26 22.79
N ASP A 699 8.00 3.36 23.76
CA ASP A 699 8.76 3.53 25.01
C ASP A 699 10.17 2.90 24.97
N SER A 700 10.60 2.39 23.81
CA SER A 700 11.91 1.73 23.66
C SER A 700 13.09 2.72 23.56
N GLY A 701 12.82 3.99 23.25
CA GLY A 701 13.84 5.03 23.12
C GLY A 701 14.42 5.48 24.46
N ARG A 702 15.73 5.70 24.50
CA ARG A 702 16.47 6.15 25.69
C ARG A 702 16.57 7.68 25.70
N LEU A 703 15.74 8.32 26.50
CA LEU A 703 15.64 9.77 26.59
C LEU A 703 16.79 10.40 27.40
N PRO A 704 17.25 11.62 27.04
CA PRO A 704 18.20 12.39 27.82
C PRO A 704 17.73 12.61 29.27
N GLY A 705 18.63 12.44 30.25
CA GLY A 705 18.34 12.67 31.66
C GLY A 705 17.52 11.59 32.38
N THR A 706 16.94 10.63 31.65
CA THR A 706 16.22 9.48 32.25
C THR A 706 16.93 8.15 32.02
N SER A 707 17.75 8.07 30.98
CA SER A 707 18.61 6.93 30.66
C SER A 707 20.03 7.10 31.21
N ARG A 708 20.78 5.99 31.28
CA ARG A 708 22.23 6.01 31.47
C ARG A 708 22.99 6.39 30.20
N TRP A 709 22.34 6.44 29.05
CA TRP A 709 22.97 6.85 27.80
C TRP A 709 22.68 8.32 27.52
N ALA A 710 23.74 9.10 27.30
CA ALA A 710 23.67 10.46 26.81
C ALA A 710 24.04 10.46 25.32
N TYR A 711 23.09 10.83 24.46
CA TYR A 711 23.27 10.85 23.01
C TYR A 711 23.23 12.27 22.47
N LEU A 712 24.29 12.64 21.75
CA LEU A 712 24.38 13.93 21.08
C LEU A 712 24.86 13.82 19.64
N LYS A 713 24.35 14.73 18.81
CA LYS A 713 24.77 14.98 17.43
C LYS A 713 25.69 16.19 17.40
N LEU A 714 26.89 16.04 16.84
CA LEU A 714 27.88 17.10 16.63
C LEU A 714 27.97 17.41 15.15
N TYR A 715 27.39 18.53 14.72
CA TYR A 715 27.34 18.90 13.30
C TYR A 715 28.68 19.49 12.85
N CYS A 716 29.35 18.79 11.95
CA CYS A 716 30.69 19.13 11.46
C CYS A 716 30.88 18.70 10.01
N HIS A 717 31.85 19.32 9.33
CA HIS A 717 32.23 18.88 7.99
C HIS A 717 32.94 17.51 8.05
N PRO A 718 32.72 16.57 7.12
CA PRO A 718 33.31 15.23 7.16
C PRO A 718 34.84 15.21 7.30
N GLU A 719 35.53 16.19 6.71
CA GLU A 719 36.99 16.34 6.82
C GLU A 719 37.48 16.71 8.23
N ARG A 720 36.65 17.39 9.04
CA ARG A 720 37.01 17.76 10.42
C ARG A 720 36.78 16.61 11.39
N ALA A 721 35.98 15.60 11.02
CA ALA A 721 35.62 14.51 11.91
C ALA A 721 36.82 13.73 12.45
N ALA A 722 37.86 13.52 11.63
CA ALA A 722 39.08 12.83 12.09
C ALA A 722 39.78 13.62 13.20
N GLU A 723 40.00 14.92 12.99
CA GLU A 723 40.61 15.82 13.98
C GLU A 723 39.78 15.91 15.27
N ILE A 724 38.46 16.02 15.14
CA ILE A 724 37.56 16.04 16.30
C ILE A 724 37.72 14.74 17.11
N LEU A 725 37.76 13.58 16.46
CA LEU A 725 37.84 12.28 17.14
C LEU A 725 39.22 12.00 17.74
N THR A 726 40.31 12.37 17.05
CA THR A 726 41.67 12.00 17.47
C THR A 726 42.33 13.04 18.37
N THR A 727 41.98 14.31 18.22
CA THR A 727 42.66 15.43 18.90
C THR A 727 41.75 16.09 19.93
N GLN A 728 40.50 16.36 19.57
CA GLN A 728 39.61 17.16 20.42
C GLN A 728 38.76 16.34 21.39
N LEU A 729 38.31 15.15 21.02
CA LEU A 729 37.52 14.30 21.89
C LEU A 729 38.30 13.84 23.14
N PRO A 730 39.62 13.56 23.09
CA PRO A 730 40.39 13.31 24.29
C PRO A 730 40.35 14.46 25.32
N THR A 731 40.33 15.72 24.89
CA THR A 731 40.30 16.89 25.80
C THR A 731 38.96 17.01 26.55
N LEU A 732 37.88 16.50 25.95
CA LEU A 732 36.61 16.33 26.67
C LEU A 732 36.80 15.35 27.83
N PHE A 733 37.41 14.19 27.57
CA PHE A 733 37.52 13.12 28.57
C PHE A 733 38.48 13.43 29.72
N GLU A 734 39.43 14.35 29.55
CA GLU A 734 40.29 14.84 30.65
C GLU A 734 39.49 15.46 31.81
N GLN A 735 38.23 15.85 31.57
CA GLN A 735 37.35 16.42 32.58
C GLN A 735 36.71 15.38 33.52
N TRP A 736 36.92 14.07 33.28
CA TRP A 736 36.42 12.99 34.14
C TRP A 736 37.55 12.42 35.03
N GLU A 737 37.37 12.51 36.35
CA GLU A 737 38.35 12.04 37.35
C GLU A 737 38.60 10.53 37.27
N ASP A 738 37.55 9.73 37.00
CA ASP A 738 37.62 8.28 36.85
C ASP A 738 38.02 7.82 35.42
N GLY A 739 38.42 8.76 34.56
CA GLY A 739 38.71 8.53 33.15
C GLY A 739 37.48 8.56 32.24
N ALA A 740 37.69 8.34 30.94
CA ALA A 740 36.65 8.47 29.93
C ALA A 740 35.48 7.50 30.20
N PRO A 741 34.22 7.97 30.25
CA PRO A 741 33.06 7.07 30.30
C PRO A 741 33.04 6.17 29.06
N PRO A 742 32.48 4.94 29.12
CA PRO A 742 32.31 4.12 27.93
C PRO A 742 31.57 4.91 26.85
N TRP A 743 32.19 5.02 25.68
CA TRP A 743 31.70 5.88 24.62
C TRP A 743 31.84 5.18 23.27
N TRP A 744 30.94 5.52 22.36
CA TRP A 744 31.08 5.12 20.97
C TRP A 744 30.49 6.18 20.06
N PHE A 745 30.95 6.16 18.82
CA PHE A 745 30.48 7.10 17.82
C PHE A 745 30.08 6.41 16.52
N THR A 746 29.32 7.14 15.73
CA THR A 746 29.03 6.83 14.32
C THR A 746 29.08 8.12 13.53
N ARG A 747 29.43 8.03 12.25
CA ARG A 747 29.39 9.16 11.31
C ARG A 747 28.07 9.11 10.58
N TYR A 748 27.38 10.25 10.48
CA TYR A 748 26.02 10.30 9.94
C TYR A 748 25.77 11.51 9.04
N SER A 749 24.77 11.40 8.17
CA SER A 749 24.33 12.48 7.29
C SER A 749 22.81 12.40 7.08
N ASP A 750 22.07 13.30 7.72
CA ASP A 750 20.62 13.46 7.53
C ASP A 750 20.29 14.87 6.98
N SER A 751 19.74 15.76 7.81
CA SER A 751 19.66 17.21 7.62
C SER A 751 21.02 17.92 7.50
N GLY A 752 22.11 17.23 7.85
CA GLY A 752 23.48 17.67 7.67
C GLY A 752 24.47 16.60 8.14
N THR A 753 25.75 16.74 7.77
CA THR A 753 26.82 15.83 8.21
C THR A 753 27.17 16.06 9.67
N HIS A 754 27.26 14.98 10.45
CA HIS A 754 27.52 15.06 11.88
C HIS A 754 28.13 13.78 12.45
N LEU A 755 28.73 13.89 13.63
CA LEU A 755 29.07 12.75 14.49
C LEU A 755 27.92 12.49 15.47
N ARG A 756 27.53 11.22 15.60
CA ARG A 756 26.59 10.75 16.64
C ARG A 756 27.43 10.14 17.76
N LEU A 757 27.61 10.87 18.86
CA LEU A 757 28.40 10.45 20.03
C LEU A 757 27.46 9.98 21.14
N ARG A 758 27.77 8.84 21.74
CA ARG A 758 27.01 8.26 22.85
C ARG A 758 27.94 8.01 24.03
N LEU A 759 27.53 8.46 25.21
CA LEU A 759 28.27 8.34 26.46
C LEU A 759 27.46 7.53 27.47
N LYS A 760 28.05 6.47 28.03
CA LYS A 760 27.43 5.68 29.11
C LYS A 760 27.76 6.33 30.45
N LEU A 761 26.76 6.94 31.06
CA LEU A 761 26.83 7.60 32.36
C LEU A 761 26.70 6.60 33.51
N PRO A 762 27.25 6.91 34.70
CA PRO A 762 27.05 6.11 35.91
C PRO A 762 25.57 5.95 36.27
N GLY A 763 24.77 7.00 36.04
CA GLY A 763 23.32 7.03 36.25
C GLY A 763 22.67 8.24 35.57
N PRO A 764 21.33 8.28 35.46
CA PRO A 764 20.62 9.37 34.80
C PRO A 764 20.87 10.76 35.40
N HIS A 765 21.11 10.84 36.71
CA HIS A 765 21.39 12.08 37.42
C HIS A 765 22.68 12.78 36.97
N ALA A 766 23.64 12.03 36.39
CA ALA A 766 24.90 12.60 35.88
C ALA A 766 24.75 13.35 34.55
N PHE A 767 23.54 13.39 33.97
CA PHE A 767 23.28 14.04 32.70
C PHE A 767 23.52 15.55 32.76
N GLY A 768 23.08 16.23 33.82
CA GLY A 768 23.25 17.68 33.97
C GLY A 768 24.72 18.10 33.93
N ASP A 769 25.55 17.45 34.75
CA ASP A 769 27.00 17.69 34.82
C ASP A 769 27.69 17.37 33.50
N THR A 770 27.29 16.27 32.86
CA THR A 770 27.80 15.88 31.54
C THR A 770 27.43 16.92 30.48
N ALA A 771 26.19 17.42 30.49
CA ALA A 771 25.73 18.43 29.54
C ALA A 771 26.50 19.75 29.69
N GLN A 772 26.83 20.14 30.92
CA GLN A 772 27.65 21.33 31.17
C GLN A 772 29.08 21.16 30.62
N ARG A 773 29.73 20.02 30.90
CA ARG A 773 31.08 19.69 30.40
C ARG A 773 31.14 19.67 28.87
N VAL A 774 30.20 18.97 28.25
CA VAL A 774 30.06 18.89 26.80
C VAL A 774 29.75 20.26 26.20
N GLY A 775 28.94 21.08 26.86
CA GLY A 775 28.63 22.44 26.42
C GLY A 775 29.86 23.34 26.39
N ALA A 776 30.69 23.31 27.44
CA ALA A 776 31.94 24.07 27.50
C ALA A 776 32.94 23.61 26.41
N TRP A 777 33.10 22.30 26.24
CA TRP A 777 33.94 21.73 25.19
C TRP A 777 33.42 22.09 23.78
N ALA A 778 32.12 21.99 23.54
CA ALA A 778 31.51 22.36 22.27
C ALA A 778 31.64 23.85 21.95
N ALA A 779 31.67 24.73 22.96
CA ALA A 779 31.94 26.15 22.76
C ALA A 779 33.36 26.37 22.21
N ALA A 780 34.37 25.72 22.79
CA ALA A 780 35.74 25.78 22.29
C ALA A 780 35.84 25.27 20.84
N LEU A 781 35.18 24.16 20.50
CA LEU A 781 35.15 23.65 19.12
C LEU A 781 34.48 24.60 18.12
N ARG A 782 33.50 25.39 18.56
CA ARG A 782 32.85 26.40 17.71
C ARG A 782 33.75 27.59 17.48
N ASP A 783 34.46 28.03 18.52
CA ASP A 783 35.43 29.13 18.42
C ASP A 783 36.59 28.76 17.48
N ASP A 784 37.00 27.48 17.47
CA ASP A 784 37.99 26.94 16.54
C ASP A 784 37.43 26.61 15.14
N GLY A 785 36.13 26.80 14.89
CA GLY A 785 35.50 26.55 13.59
C GLY A 785 35.34 25.06 13.21
N LEU A 786 35.44 24.14 14.17
CA LEU A 786 35.38 22.70 13.92
C LEU A 786 33.94 22.16 13.86
N ILE A 787 33.01 22.76 14.59
CA ILE A 787 31.59 22.39 14.60
C ILE A 787 30.69 23.61 14.44
N SER A 788 29.48 23.42 13.92
CA SER A 788 28.48 24.49 13.83
C SER A 788 27.54 24.52 15.03
N ARG A 789 27.09 23.33 15.49
CA ARG A 789 26.18 23.15 16.63
C ARG A 789 26.24 21.74 17.21
N ILE A 790 25.73 21.58 18.43
CA ILE A 790 25.39 20.28 19.02
C ILE A 790 23.88 20.15 19.23
N GLN A 791 23.38 18.92 19.30
CA GLN A 791 21.98 18.60 19.62
C GLN A 791 21.90 17.35 20.48
N TRP A 792 21.27 17.43 21.65
CA TRP A 792 20.89 16.25 22.44
C TRP A 792 19.64 15.61 21.84
N ASP A 793 19.57 14.29 21.80
CA ASP A 793 18.50 13.56 21.12
C ASP A 793 18.16 12.25 21.84
N THR A 794 17.06 11.60 21.44
CA THR A 794 16.68 10.27 21.93
C THR A 794 17.55 9.19 21.30
N ASP A 795 18.18 8.36 22.13
CA ASP A 795 18.95 7.20 21.63
C ASP A 795 18.00 6.04 21.36
N GLU A 796 17.80 5.69 20.10
CA GLU A 796 16.99 4.55 19.66
C GLU A 796 17.90 3.34 19.44
N PRO A 797 17.95 2.35 20.36
CA PRO A 797 18.88 1.24 20.23
C PRO A 797 18.43 0.28 19.14
N GLU A 798 19.36 -0.19 18.31
CA GLU A 798 19.10 -1.10 17.19
C GLU A 798 18.89 -2.56 17.67
N THR A 799 17.92 -2.77 18.54
CA THR A 799 17.65 -4.05 19.23
C THR A 799 17.39 -5.20 18.26
N GLY A 800 16.65 -4.93 17.18
CA GLY A 800 16.37 -5.92 16.14
C GLY A 800 17.61 -6.41 15.38
N ARG A 801 18.70 -5.63 15.38
CA ARG A 801 19.95 -5.96 14.69
C ARG A 801 20.98 -6.57 15.63
N TYR A 802 21.10 -6.06 16.85
CA TYR A 802 22.17 -6.42 17.77
C TYR A 802 21.72 -7.21 19.00
N GLY A 803 20.44 -7.52 19.13
CA GLY A 803 19.85 -8.23 20.28
C GLY A 803 19.30 -7.30 21.35
N THR A 804 18.81 -7.88 22.44
CA THR A 804 18.18 -7.16 23.56
C THR A 804 18.91 -7.41 24.87
N GLY A 805 18.62 -6.62 25.91
CA GLY A 805 19.12 -6.84 27.27
C GLY A 805 20.64 -7.00 27.33
N HIS A 806 21.11 -8.10 27.93
CA HIS A 806 22.55 -8.37 28.10
C HIS A 806 23.31 -8.56 26.78
N VAL A 807 22.64 -9.05 25.72
CA VAL A 807 23.25 -9.17 24.38
C VAL A 807 23.50 -7.79 23.78
N LEU A 808 22.55 -6.87 23.94
CA LEU A 808 22.73 -5.48 23.52
C LEU A 808 23.84 -4.77 24.33
N ASP A 809 23.90 -4.98 25.65
CA ASP A 809 24.98 -4.44 26.48
C ASP A 809 26.37 -4.91 26.00
N ALA A 810 26.49 -6.19 25.63
CA ALA A 810 27.72 -6.74 25.06
C ALA A 810 28.02 -6.16 23.66
N ALA A 811 27.00 -5.92 22.83
CA ALA A 811 27.16 -5.25 21.54
C ALA A 811 27.66 -3.81 21.71
N GLU A 812 27.09 -3.05 22.65
CA GLU A 812 27.49 -1.68 22.96
C GLU A 812 28.91 -1.62 23.55
N HIS A 813 29.31 -2.63 24.33
CA HIS A 813 30.69 -2.78 24.77
C HIS A 813 31.65 -2.99 23.58
N PHE A 814 31.26 -3.82 22.61
CA PHE A 814 31.98 -3.94 21.35
C PHE A 814 32.01 -2.61 20.57
N PHE A 815 30.91 -1.86 20.49
CA PHE A 815 30.89 -0.56 19.80
C PHE A 815 31.88 0.44 20.40
N ALA A 816 32.01 0.44 21.73
CA ALA A 816 32.99 1.27 22.42
C ALA A 816 34.42 0.83 22.11
N ALA A 817 34.71 -0.48 22.18
CA ALA A 817 36.02 -1.01 21.84
C ALA A 817 36.40 -0.78 20.37
N ASP A 818 35.43 -0.89 19.45
CA ASP A 818 35.63 -0.63 18.02
C ASP A 818 35.78 0.86 17.71
N SER A 819 35.10 1.75 18.44
CA SER A 819 35.30 3.20 18.35
C SER A 819 36.72 3.60 18.78
N ALA A 820 37.25 2.98 19.84
CA ALA A 820 38.64 3.17 20.24
C ALA A 820 39.62 2.63 19.20
N ALA A 821 39.33 1.47 18.59
CA ALA A 821 40.12 0.90 17.51
C ALA A 821 40.14 1.81 16.25
N ALA A 822 38.98 2.29 15.81
CA ALA A 822 38.87 3.20 14.68
C ALA A 822 39.58 4.54 14.93
N THR A 823 39.48 5.09 16.14
CA THR A 823 40.17 6.34 16.51
C THR A 823 41.69 6.15 16.51
N ALA A 824 42.19 5.01 17.03
CA ALA A 824 43.61 4.67 16.96
C ALA A 824 44.09 4.52 15.51
N GLN A 825 43.27 3.93 14.62
CA GLN A 825 43.59 3.81 13.19
C GLN A 825 43.63 5.17 12.49
N LEU A 826 42.67 6.06 12.78
CA LEU A 826 42.62 7.42 12.24
C LEU A 826 43.87 8.23 12.62
N ALA A 827 44.44 7.95 13.80
CA ALA A 827 45.66 8.58 14.30
C ALA A 827 46.96 8.00 13.72
N LEU A 828 46.90 6.94 12.89
CA LEU A 828 48.10 6.43 12.21
C LEU A 828 48.67 7.47 11.25
N ALA A 829 49.97 7.73 11.36
CA ALA A 829 50.69 8.59 10.44
C ALA A 829 51.06 7.82 9.16
N ILE A 830 50.05 7.45 8.37
CA ILE A 830 50.20 6.80 7.07
C ILE A 830 49.53 7.63 5.95
N PRO A 831 50.02 7.51 4.70
CA PRO A 831 49.37 8.08 3.53
C PRO A 831 47.88 7.70 3.43
N ALA A 832 47.04 8.64 3.00
CA ALA A 832 45.58 8.48 3.02
C ALA A 832 45.09 7.35 2.09
N ASP A 833 45.76 7.19 0.95
CA ASP A 833 45.57 6.13 -0.05
C ASP A 833 45.86 4.72 0.48
N LEU A 834 46.69 4.57 1.51
CA LEU A 834 46.98 3.29 2.16
C LEU A 834 46.02 2.94 3.29
N ARG A 835 45.18 3.87 3.76
CA ARG A 835 44.21 3.62 4.85
C ARG A 835 43.21 2.50 4.55
N PRO A 836 42.68 2.33 3.32
CA PRO A 836 41.82 1.18 2.98
C PRO A 836 42.47 -0.18 3.27
N ALA A 837 43.80 -0.30 3.17
CA ALA A 837 44.51 -1.53 3.51
C ALA A 837 44.45 -1.85 5.01
N VAL A 838 44.52 -0.82 5.88
CA VAL A 838 44.40 -0.99 7.33
C VAL A 838 42.96 -1.35 7.72
N THR A 839 41.97 -0.70 7.10
CA THR A 839 40.55 -1.05 7.31
C THR A 839 40.25 -2.46 6.85
N ALA A 840 40.79 -2.89 5.70
CA ALA A 840 40.68 -4.27 5.23
C ALA A 840 41.30 -5.27 6.22
N ALA A 841 42.51 -5.00 6.73
CA ALA A 841 43.13 -5.85 7.76
C ALA A 841 42.29 -5.93 9.05
N SER A 842 41.65 -4.83 9.42
CA SER A 842 40.71 -4.77 10.55
C SER A 842 39.47 -5.64 10.33
N PHE A 843 38.94 -5.71 9.10
CA PHE A 843 37.85 -6.62 8.77
C PHE A 843 38.23 -8.08 8.98
N LEU A 844 39.47 -8.48 8.65
CA LEU A 844 39.97 -9.83 8.91
C LEU A 844 40.05 -10.09 10.41
N ASP A 845 40.55 -9.14 11.20
CA ASP A 845 40.64 -9.25 12.66
C ASP A 845 39.25 -9.41 13.32
N ILE A 846 38.27 -8.57 12.93
CA ILE A 846 36.88 -8.68 13.40
C ILE A 846 36.30 -10.04 13.01
N ALA A 847 36.42 -10.45 11.75
CA ALA A 847 35.87 -11.72 11.28
C ALA A 847 36.52 -12.93 11.97
N ALA A 848 37.84 -12.89 12.19
CA ALA A 848 38.57 -13.95 12.88
C ALA A 848 38.13 -14.08 14.34
N ALA A 849 38.05 -12.97 15.08
CA ALA A 849 37.63 -12.99 16.47
C ALA A 849 36.15 -13.36 16.63
N PHE A 850 35.26 -12.84 15.78
CA PHE A 850 33.83 -13.13 15.85
C PHE A 850 33.46 -14.55 15.42
N THR A 851 34.24 -15.18 14.54
CA THR A 851 34.04 -16.60 14.17
C THR A 851 34.81 -17.56 15.09
N GLY A 852 35.63 -17.04 16.00
CA GLY A 852 36.44 -17.82 16.94
C GLY A 852 37.75 -18.37 16.37
N SER A 853 38.05 -18.17 15.08
CA SER A 853 39.38 -18.48 14.52
C SER A 853 39.66 -17.73 13.20
N PRO A 854 40.93 -17.43 12.88
CA PRO A 854 41.30 -16.86 11.58
C PRO A 854 40.82 -17.69 10.39
N ALA A 855 40.92 -19.02 10.47
CA ALA A 855 40.50 -19.92 9.40
C ALA A 855 38.99 -19.84 9.13
N ALA A 856 38.16 -19.78 10.18
CA ALA A 856 36.72 -19.61 10.04
C ALA A 856 36.36 -18.22 9.48
N GLY A 857 37.00 -17.16 9.99
CA GLY A 857 36.78 -15.78 9.56
C GLY A 857 37.12 -15.57 8.10
N HIS A 858 38.27 -16.06 7.66
CA HIS A 858 38.68 -15.96 6.25
C HIS A 858 37.73 -16.73 5.32
N ARG A 859 37.30 -17.95 5.70
CA ARG A 859 36.30 -18.70 4.91
C ARG A 859 34.98 -17.95 4.83
N TRP A 860 34.53 -17.33 5.92
CA TRP A 860 33.32 -16.55 5.95
C TRP A 860 33.41 -15.34 5.01
N LEU A 861 34.51 -14.58 5.06
CA LEU A 861 34.73 -13.42 4.17
C LEU A 861 34.76 -13.84 2.69
N VAL A 862 35.44 -14.95 2.38
CA VAL A 862 35.50 -15.50 1.01
C VAL A 862 34.12 -15.93 0.50
N LYS A 863 33.29 -16.51 1.38
CA LYS A 863 31.94 -16.98 1.02
C LYS A 863 30.96 -15.83 0.84
N ASN A 864 31.01 -14.80 1.70
CA ASN A 864 29.95 -13.80 1.81
C ASN A 864 30.27 -12.46 1.15
N LEU A 865 31.54 -12.14 0.86
CA LEU A 865 31.90 -10.93 0.12
C LEU A 865 32.06 -11.23 -1.37
N LEU A 866 31.56 -10.35 -2.23
CA LEU A 866 31.60 -10.54 -3.67
C LEU A 866 33.01 -10.25 -4.23
N LYS A 867 33.40 -10.99 -5.28
CA LYS A 867 34.70 -10.81 -5.95
C LYS A 867 34.78 -9.46 -6.70
N SER A 868 33.65 -9.00 -7.22
CA SER A 868 33.51 -7.80 -8.05
C SER A 868 32.87 -6.63 -7.29
N GLU A 869 33.00 -6.60 -5.97
CA GLU A 869 32.59 -5.44 -5.17
C GLU A 869 33.53 -4.26 -5.45
N GLY A 870 32.97 -3.14 -5.89
CA GLY A 870 33.70 -1.89 -6.11
C GLY A 870 34.77 -1.92 -7.22
N THR A 871 35.48 -0.81 -7.36
CA THR A 871 36.58 -0.66 -8.33
C THR A 871 37.82 -1.47 -7.91
N ALA A 872 38.72 -1.75 -8.86
CA ALA A 872 39.95 -2.46 -8.56
C ALA A 872 40.91 -1.55 -7.77
N PRO A 873 41.35 -1.95 -6.57
CA PRO A 873 42.29 -1.13 -5.80
C PRO A 873 43.66 -1.08 -6.48
N ALA A 874 44.40 -0.01 -6.22
CA ALA A 874 45.79 0.12 -6.67
C ALA A 874 46.67 -0.99 -6.07
N ARG A 875 47.74 -1.34 -6.81
CA ARG A 875 48.53 -2.55 -6.56
C ARG A 875 49.32 -2.47 -5.24
N ASP A 876 49.77 -1.28 -4.89
CA ASP A 876 50.41 -0.91 -3.62
C ASP A 876 49.45 -1.06 -2.44
N VAL A 877 48.22 -0.55 -2.53
CA VAL A 877 47.17 -0.72 -1.50
C VAL A 877 46.86 -2.19 -1.28
N GLN A 878 46.74 -2.96 -2.37
CA GLN A 878 46.54 -4.41 -2.30
C GLN A 878 47.71 -5.11 -1.63
N ASN A 879 48.95 -4.80 -2.01
CA ASN A 879 50.15 -5.38 -1.40
C ASN A 879 50.24 -5.05 0.10
N GLN A 880 49.88 -3.82 0.48
CA GLN A 880 49.86 -3.40 1.88
C GLN A 880 48.81 -4.18 2.68
N ALA A 881 47.61 -4.38 2.13
CA ALA A 881 46.58 -5.20 2.78
C ALA A 881 47.04 -6.65 2.97
N LEU A 882 47.71 -7.24 1.97
CA LEU A 882 48.28 -8.58 2.05
C LEU A 882 49.39 -8.70 3.11
N ARG A 883 50.20 -7.66 3.30
CA ARG A 883 51.25 -7.62 4.33
C ARG A 883 50.66 -7.50 5.73
N LEU A 884 49.72 -6.57 5.92
CA LEU A 884 49.05 -6.35 7.21
C LEU A 884 48.19 -7.53 7.66
N SER A 885 47.73 -8.36 6.72
CA SER A 885 46.94 -9.56 6.98
C SER A 885 47.72 -10.87 6.84
N ALA A 886 49.05 -10.81 6.79
CA ALA A 886 49.88 -12.02 6.79
C ALA A 886 49.66 -12.83 8.10
N PRO A 887 49.87 -14.15 8.10
CA PRO A 887 49.79 -14.95 9.31
C PRO A 887 50.87 -14.48 10.31
N ASP A 888 50.46 -13.66 11.26
CA ASP A 888 51.34 -13.03 12.25
C ASP A 888 50.53 -12.87 13.54
N THR A 889 50.86 -13.67 14.54
CA THR A 889 50.15 -13.67 15.84
C THR A 889 50.41 -12.40 16.65
N ASP A 890 51.51 -11.69 16.38
CA ASP A 890 51.92 -10.52 17.16
C ASP A 890 51.59 -9.19 16.47
N LEU A 891 51.02 -9.24 15.26
CA LEU A 891 50.72 -8.06 14.44
C LEU A 891 51.97 -7.20 14.21
N ALA A 892 53.16 -7.81 14.09
CA ALA A 892 54.45 -7.14 13.95
C ALA A 892 54.48 -6.15 12.78
N THR A 893 53.85 -6.51 11.65
CA THR A 893 53.73 -5.60 10.50
C THR A 893 52.93 -4.34 10.84
N LEU A 894 51.83 -4.47 11.58
CA LEU A 894 51.04 -3.32 12.05
C LEU A 894 51.83 -2.48 13.05
N ARG A 895 52.50 -3.11 14.02
CA ARG A 895 53.32 -2.44 15.04
C ARG A 895 54.50 -1.67 14.46
N SER A 896 55.02 -2.10 13.31
CA SER A 896 56.08 -1.37 12.60
C SER A 896 55.65 -0.01 12.04
N LEU A 897 54.34 0.24 11.90
CA LEU A 897 53.83 1.53 11.47
C LEU A 897 53.89 2.56 12.62
N PRO A 898 54.15 3.85 12.35
CA PRO A 898 54.09 4.89 13.37
C PRO A 898 52.70 4.96 14.02
N GLY A 899 52.63 4.66 15.32
CA GLY A 899 51.36 4.57 16.08
C GLY A 899 50.70 3.17 16.06
N GLY A 900 51.31 2.20 15.38
CA GLY A 900 50.80 0.83 15.21
C GLY A 900 50.57 0.07 16.52
N ASP A 901 51.40 0.27 17.53
CA ASP A 901 51.23 -0.35 18.86
C ASP A 901 49.91 0.04 19.53
N ARG A 902 49.49 1.30 19.37
CA ARG A 902 48.20 1.77 19.90
C ARG A 902 47.03 1.08 19.19
N VAL A 903 47.14 0.87 17.87
CA VAL A 903 46.14 0.15 17.09
C VAL A 903 46.09 -1.33 17.49
N ALA A 904 47.25 -1.99 17.61
CA ALA A 904 47.32 -3.39 18.03
C ALA A 904 46.72 -3.60 19.44
N ALA A 905 47.01 -2.70 20.38
CA ALA A 905 46.42 -2.73 21.72
C ALA A 905 44.90 -2.51 21.70
N ALA A 906 44.41 -1.57 20.87
CA ALA A 906 42.97 -1.33 20.71
C ALA A 906 42.25 -2.53 20.06
N TRP A 907 42.85 -3.16 19.05
CA TRP A 907 42.33 -4.39 18.43
C TRP A 907 42.28 -5.54 19.43
N ALA A 908 43.28 -5.71 20.31
CA ALA A 908 43.23 -6.73 21.36
C ALA A 908 42.03 -6.56 22.29
N ARG A 909 41.76 -5.33 22.77
CA ARG A 909 40.56 -5.04 23.58
C ARG A 909 39.27 -5.30 22.80
N ARG A 910 39.22 -4.92 21.53
CA ARG A 910 38.08 -5.17 20.64
C ARG A 910 37.80 -6.66 20.48
N ARG A 911 38.83 -7.50 20.33
CA ARG A 911 38.67 -8.96 20.24
C ARG A 911 37.99 -9.53 21.48
N THR A 912 38.43 -9.15 22.67
CA THR A 912 37.79 -9.58 23.94
C THR A 912 36.32 -9.16 24.00
N ALA A 913 35.98 -7.90 23.67
CA ALA A 913 34.60 -7.44 23.65
C ALA A 913 33.74 -8.19 22.61
N LEU A 914 34.32 -8.49 21.45
CA LEU A 914 33.65 -9.20 20.36
C LEU A 914 33.40 -10.68 20.71
N GLU A 915 34.33 -11.32 21.43
CA GLU A 915 34.17 -12.69 21.96
C GLU A 915 33.06 -12.77 23.02
N GLN A 916 32.97 -11.77 23.90
CA GLN A 916 31.89 -11.65 24.87
C GLN A 916 30.54 -11.50 24.17
N TYR A 917 30.48 -10.63 23.16
CA TYR A 917 29.26 -10.43 22.36
C TYR A 917 28.82 -11.71 21.64
N ARG A 918 29.76 -12.41 20.98
CA ARG A 918 29.51 -13.72 20.35
C ARG A 918 28.97 -14.74 21.35
N THR A 919 29.53 -14.78 22.56
CA THR A 919 29.11 -15.69 23.63
C THR A 919 27.68 -15.38 24.07
N ALA A 920 27.35 -14.09 24.25
CA ALA A 920 26.01 -13.65 24.60
C ALA A 920 24.99 -14.05 23.51
N LEU A 921 25.31 -13.82 22.22
CA LEU A 921 24.46 -14.24 21.09
C LEU A 921 24.23 -15.75 21.03
N THR A 922 25.27 -16.54 21.33
CA THR A 922 25.19 -18.01 21.30
C THR A 922 24.31 -18.53 22.45
N ASN A 923 24.39 -17.89 23.62
CA ASN A 923 23.66 -18.31 24.82
C ASN A 923 22.15 -17.99 24.76
N GLU A 924 21.72 -16.94 24.04
CA GLU A 924 20.30 -16.64 23.85
C GLU A 924 19.59 -17.55 22.83
N GLY A 925 20.31 -18.47 22.18
CA GLY A 925 19.72 -19.38 21.20
C GLY A 925 19.32 -18.71 19.88
N ASN A 926 19.90 -17.54 19.56
CA ASN A 926 19.65 -16.85 18.30
C ASN A 926 20.10 -17.69 17.09
N ALA A 927 19.29 -17.68 16.03
CA ALA A 927 19.59 -18.33 14.77
C ALA A 927 20.82 -17.66 14.12
N ASP A 928 21.89 -18.46 13.94
CA ASP A 928 23.21 -18.07 13.40
C ASP A 928 23.80 -16.75 13.94
N PRO A 929 24.64 -16.80 14.99
CA PRO A 929 25.36 -15.63 15.50
C PRO A 929 26.14 -14.86 14.42
N LEU A 930 26.50 -15.51 13.30
CA LEU A 930 27.24 -14.88 12.21
C LEU A 930 26.39 -13.93 11.35
N ALA A 931 25.08 -13.91 11.51
CA ALA A 931 24.17 -13.03 10.75
C ALA A 931 24.45 -11.54 10.99
N VAL A 932 24.99 -11.16 12.15
CA VAL A 932 25.32 -9.75 12.49
C VAL A 932 26.67 -9.29 11.94
N LEU A 933 27.56 -10.21 11.53
CA LEU A 933 28.92 -9.89 11.10
C LEU A 933 28.99 -8.86 9.96
N PRO A 934 28.13 -8.88 8.91
CA PRO A 934 28.10 -7.82 7.91
C PRO A 934 27.88 -6.42 8.52
N SER A 935 27.01 -6.31 9.51
CA SER A 935 26.74 -5.05 10.22
C SER A 935 27.95 -4.59 11.02
N LEU A 936 28.67 -5.51 11.68
CA LEU A 936 29.89 -5.17 12.43
C LEU A 936 30.98 -4.62 11.51
N LEU A 937 31.17 -5.24 10.34
CA LEU A 937 32.12 -4.76 9.33
C LEU A 937 31.73 -3.39 8.78
N HIS A 938 30.44 -3.21 8.46
CA HIS A 938 29.90 -1.93 8.01
C HIS A 938 30.11 -0.82 9.03
N MET A 939 29.78 -1.08 10.30
CA MET A 939 29.94 -0.08 11.37
C MET A 939 31.41 0.24 11.66
N HIS A 940 32.31 -0.73 11.49
CA HIS A 940 33.75 -0.46 11.58
C HIS A 940 34.21 0.48 10.46
N HIS A 941 33.80 0.23 9.21
CA HIS A 941 34.09 1.13 8.09
C HIS A 941 33.53 2.53 8.31
N ASN A 942 32.28 2.62 8.77
CA ASN A 942 31.66 3.90 9.11
C ASN A 942 32.52 4.70 10.08
N ARG A 943 33.05 4.08 11.14
CA ARG A 943 33.90 4.76 12.13
C ARG A 943 35.27 5.14 11.57
N ALA A 944 35.92 4.22 10.88
CA ALA A 944 37.31 4.35 10.43
C ALA A 944 37.49 5.19 9.15
N ALA A 945 36.49 5.20 8.24
CA ALA A 945 36.62 5.79 6.91
C ALA A 945 35.51 6.79 6.56
N GLY A 946 34.31 6.71 7.15
CA GLY A 946 33.20 7.60 6.79
C GLY A 946 32.02 6.91 6.14
N ILE A 947 31.06 7.74 5.71
CA ILE A 947 29.91 7.32 4.90
C ILE A 947 30.37 7.32 3.44
N ASP A 948 31.06 6.25 3.06
CA ASP A 948 31.66 6.08 1.72
C ASP A 948 31.40 4.64 1.22
N PRO A 949 30.29 4.42 0.50
CA PRO A 949 29.92 3.09 -0.03
C PRO A 949 30.97 2.51 -0.98
N ASP A 950 31.60 3.34 -1.81
CA ASP A 950 32.62 2.90 -2.77
C ASP A 950 33.91 2.51 -2.05
N GLY A 951 34.31 3.30 -1.04
CA GLY A 951 35.41 2.95 -0.13
C GLY A 951 35.12 1.68 0.66
N GLU A 952 33.88 1.45 1.08
CA GLU A 952 33.49 0.24 1.81
C GLU A 952 33.63 -0.99 0.91
N ALA A 953 33.10 -0.92 -0.32
CA ALA A 953 33.23 -1.98 -1.31
C ALA A 953 34.70 -2.29 -1.61
N THR A 954 35.55 -1.24 -1.70
CA THR A 954 37.00 -1.39 -1.87
C THR A 954 37.64 -2.13 -0.70
N CYS A 955 37.30 -1.77 0.54
CA CYS A 955 37.80 -2.43 1.76
C CYS A 955 37.35 -3.89 1.85
N ARG A 956 36.09 -4.20 1.50
CA ARG A 956 35.55 -5.56 1.45
C ARG A 956 36.27 -6.41 0.41
N ARG A 957 36.51 -5.87 -0.79
CA ARG A 957 37.27 -6.53 -1.85
C ARG A 957 38.72 -6.82 -1.44
N LEU A 958 39.39 -5.87 -0.80
CA LEU A 958 40.74 -6.04 -0.25
C LEU A 958 40.75 -7.14 0.83
N ALA A 959 39.81 -7.09 1.77
CA ALA A 959 39.70 -8.07 2.84
C ALA A 959 39.48 -9.49 2.30
N ARG A 960 38.58 -9.63 1.32
CA ARG A 960 38.35 -10.89 0.61
C ARG A 960 39.61 -11.41 -0.08
N THR A 961 40.37 -10.52 -0.72
CA THR A 961 41.61 -10.87 -1.43
C THR A 961 42.69 -11.35 -0.46
N ALA A 962 42.83 -10.68 0.69
CA ALA A 962 43.73 -11.11 1.75
C ALA A 962 43.34 -12.46 2.35
N ALA A 963 42.05 -12.68 2.63
CA ALA A 963 41.53 -13.96 3.09
C ALA A 963 41.78 -15.11 2.09
N LEU A 964 41.64 -14.86 0.78
CA LEU A 964 42.00 -15.83 -0.27
C LEU A 964 43.50 -16.15 -0.27
N SER A 965 44.35 -15.12 -0.22
CA SER A 965 45.81 -15.31 -0.18
C SER A 965 46.21 -16.13 1.05
N TRP A 966 45.60 -15.89 2.21
CA TRP A 966 45.90 -16.63 3.43
C TRP A 966 45.47 -18.10 3.33
N THR A 967 44.27 -18.38 2.81
CA THR A 967 43.74 -19.74 2.67
C THR A 967 44.48 -20.56 1.61
N ALA A 968 44.89 -19.95 0.49
CA ALA A 968 45.70 -20.60 -0.52
C ALA A 968 47.12 -20.95 -0.03
N ARG A 969 47.73 -20.11 0.83
CA ARG A 969 49.05 -20.37 1.43
C ARG A 969 49.06 -21.54 2.42
N HIS A 970 47.93 -21.90 3.02
CA HIS A 970 47.84 -23.06 3.92
C HIS A 970 47.58 -24.39 3.19
N GLN A 971 47.16 -24.35 1.92
CA GLN A 971 46.94 -25.55 1.08
C GLN A 971 48.17 -25.94 0.25
N GLY A 972 49.17 -25.07 0.13
CA GLY A 972 50.48 -25.38 -0.43
C GLY A 972 51.55 -25.40 0.66
N ALA A 973 52.30 -26.50 0.75
CA ALA A 973 53.54 -26.59 1.55
C ALA A 973 54.51 -25.43 1.20
N PRO A 974 55.43 -25.04 2.11
CA PRO A 974 56.16 -23.78 2.00
C PRO A 974 57.02 -23.72 0.74
N ARG A 975 57.19 -22.51 0.20
CA ARG A 975 58.23 -22.23 -0.80
C ARG A 975 59.60 -22.19 -0.14
#